data_AF-A0A178DQP8-F1
#
_entry.id   AF-A0A178DQP8-F1
#
_cell.length_a   1.000
_cell.length_b   1.000
_cell.length_c   1.000
_cell.angle_alpha   90.00
_cell.angle_beta   90.00
_cell.angle_gamma   90.00
#
_symmetry.space_group_name_H-M   'P 1'
#
loop_
_entity.id
_entity.type
_entity.pdbx_description
1 polymer ?
#
loop_
_entity_poly.entity_id
_entity_poly.type
_entity_poly.pdbx_seq_one_letter_code
_entity_poly.pdbx_strand_id
1 'polypeptide(L)'
;MPFILSQIAPGSTYRPLARLTPRLASFPRPSAARWRAGSSADFSPWSRLLLSARSRTLCPQTRAAPLCRHREIHSSASRPYSVDTSASEPSPQALHDASSAIAVSDAVLDQDEQSEETLQETLQEQLHGAVPFKPQRSRRTRKRLRQSRPARLLETLNTSARSLYAINLPRKVDLSYARRHRYNRRNRRPRRNRVRLRSSAIPAPEPVSLYSILGRYLRHHATVQGEEFQFSQLELDLLQSNGFTPSSVERWGSSVMESNSTVAVEIFEPGREMPPLFLLLMFLRRKNMTVSALDIVMRHVNERRRSKPIRWSGLKILVVRLLRHARKLRSEWIPWVASTYAAEAARFYNPLSFKLSLDVTRYTNTLLSLLSLPTNNHPILSSSYQEKAQAQVLQFMASCSRPIVVSKLGFSSVTRTQLARAKTAREREWADLKGPSWPPWKEDRTAMDEEKGYLFGSSRASKILHRMFEAGYGARPAENMMQIYAGWDTDGSPTIQTRTSLPHFTSRHRDFKFPSSLLWASRIRATRSRREAWGCFLAQEATGVPATSHVYLAMFEKLHYQEVHHDDQSSLEDKLEQSKSEFSPGDVKEVFPDPSSPLHYIYLSEPVPSYTDLYRRMRNALVAPSNRLLAFLLETHPDFSMILDVIDQPKRFLSRPLSLLLTGVHDDEERIRRIPAYLFRAFIRFLCRFGHLEQYHYRKHGFVRPKLHAYMFRTHRGYLLDYAHSLLMHYKPFHRRAWSSYVNRLVQHRETGIVENISRNQVIRDLIDSMEEIGLDIDDDFFRIHCTATYQLAQAIYKQAVSVQESSSVLLDASSRLRKEFHILVGSNANIYRPATTQESQESPVTIPAYAPAPAVLHVYVRALGILRDFEGLYSFSTWLTQHHVEVSARVATHHGGSNMLFKTLVALRAAVEGNLAEPGQRAPADIAQLIEFQIESVEDWGGWPKQEDVNFYVTGRVRKIKPGVRR
;
A
#
# COMPACT_ATOMS: atom_id res chain seq x y z
N MET A 1 2.79 11.70 -21.85
CA MET A 1 3.89 10.91 -21.22
C MET A 1 4.98 10.48 -22.21
N PRO A 2 4.74 9.77 -23.33
CA PRO A 2 5.84 9.30 -24.20
C PRO A 2 6.67 10.44 -24.80
N PHE A 3 6.05 11.60 -25.12
CA PHE A 3 6.73 12.79 -25.63
C PHE A 3 7.62 13.53 -24.60
N ILE A 4 7.35 13.41 -23.29
CA ILE A 4 8.12 14.14 -22.27
C ILE A 4 9.46 13.43 -22.00
N LEU A 5 9.51 12.11 -22.16
CA LEU A 5 10.74 11.32 -21.98
C LEU A 5 11.66 11.32 -23.20
N SER A 6 11.15 11.68 -24.40
CA SER A 6 11.98 11.75 -25.61
C SER A 6 12.88 12.99 -25.66
N GLN A 7 12.57 14.06 -24.93
CA GLN A 7 13.37 15.28 -24.91
C GLN A 7 14.60 15.23 -23.98
N ILE A 8 14.83 14.12 -23.26
CA ILE A 8 15.83 14.04 -22.17
C ILE A 8 17.07 13.17 -22.53
N ALA A 9 17.18 12.59 -23.73
CA ALA A 9 18.30 11.72 -24.09
C ALA A 9 19.03 12.15 -25.37
N PRO A 10 20.30 12.60 -25.30
CA PRO A 10 21.16 12.71 -26.47
C PRO A 10 21.96 11.40 -26.69
N GLY A 11 21.98 10.92 -27.95
CA GLY A 11 23.04 10.06 -28.50
C GLY A 11 22.86 8.53 -28.45
N SER A 12 22.52 7.94 -29.62
CA SER A 12 23.08 6.76 -30.34
C SER A 12 23.69 5.57 -29.53
N THR A 13 23.59 4.27 -29.87
CA THR A 13 23.26 3.47 -31.07
C THR A 13 22.99 2.05 -30.57
N TYR A 14 21.90 1.39 -30.97
CA TYR A 14 21.81 -0.08 -30.85
C TYR A 14 21.22 -0.64 -32.15
N ARG A 15 22.05 -1.37 -32.91
CA ARG A 15 21.60 -2.21 -34.03
C ARG A 15 20.84 -3.41 -33.46
N PRO A 16 19.76 -3.87 -34.11
CA PRO A 16 19.10 -5.11 -33.74
C PRO A 16 20.00 -6.30 -34.11
N LEU A 17 20.22 -7.22 -33.17
CA LEU A 17 20.92 -8.47 -33.44
C LEU A 17 20.11 -9.29 -34.46
N ALA A 18 20.81 -9.66 -35.52
CA ALA A 18 20.31 -10.40 -36.66
C ALA A 18 20.01 -11.87 -36.33
N ARG A 19 19.14 -12.41 -37.18
CA ARG A 19 18.69 -13.80 -37.35
C ARG A 19 19.78 -14.83 -37.05
N LEU A 20 19.50 -15.76 -36.15
CA LEU A 20 20.12 -17.09 -36.12
C LEU A 20 19.05 -18.11 -36.48
N THR A 21 19.26 -18.78 -37.61
CA THR A 21 18.49 -19.93 -38.09
C THR A 21 18.73 -21.13 -37.18
N PRO A 22 17.71 -21.96 -36.88
CA PRO A 22 17.93 -23.19 -36.13
C PRO A 22 18.38 -24.30 -37.09
N ARG A 23 19.56 -24.87 -36.83
CA ARG A 23 19.96 -26.17 -37.39
C ARG A 23 19.09 -27.26 -36.75
N LEU A 24 18.36 -27.98 -37.60
CA LEU A 24 17.63 -29.19 -37.29
C LEU A 24 18.59 -30.27 -36.76
N ALA A 25 18.31 -30.78 -35.56
CA ALA A 25 18.84 -32.05 -35.09
C ALA A 25 17.65 -33.02 -34.98
N SER A 26 17.68 -34.02 -35.85
CA SER A 26 16.76 -35.15 -35.99
C SER A 26 17.01 -36.24 -34.93
N PHE A 27 16.07 -37.19 -34.88
CA PHE A 27 16.08 -38.55 -34.28
C PHE A 27 15.19 -38.75 -33.04
N PRO A 28 14.60 -39.95 -32.83
CA PRO A 28 13.74 -40.71 -33.75
C PRO A 28 12.39 -41.11 -33.10
N ARG A 29 11.39 -41.43 -33.93
CA ARG A 29 10.15 -42.12 -33.52
C ARG A 29 10.43 -43.59 -33.17
N PRO A 30 9.67 -44.19 -32.24
CA PRO A 30 9.31 -45.59 -32.34
C PRO A 30 7.82 -45.78 -32.62
N SER A 31 7.58 -46.85 -33.36
CA SER A 31 6.36 -47.31 -33.99
C SER A 31 5.32 -47.89 -33.02
N ALA A 32 4.10 -47.93 -33.54
CA ALA A 32 2.88 -48.48 -32.99
C ALA A 32 2.96 -49.94 -32.51
N ALA A 33 2.18 -50.24 -31.47
CA ALA A 33 1.54 -51.53 -31.28
C ALA A 33 0.11 -51.32 -30.76
N ARG A 34 -0.87 -51.65 -31.62
CA ARG A 34 -2.29 -51.85 -31.28
C ARG A 34 -2.43 -53.08 -30.39
N TRP A 35 -3.30 -53.05 -29.38
CA TRP A 35 -4.25 -54.14 -29.07
C TRP A 35 -5.50 -53.58 -28.39
N ARG A 36 -6.64 -54.22 -28.68
CA ARG A 36 -8.03 -53.78 -28.48
C ARG A 36 -8.62 -54.19 -27.11
N ALA A 37 -9.58 -53.38 -26.66
CA ALA A 37 -10.92 -53.68 -26.11
C ALA A 37 -11.14 -54.63 -24.90
N GLY A 38 -12.12 -54.23 -24.05
CA GLY A 38 -12.83 -55.04 -23.04
C GLY A 38 -13.00 -54.28 -21.71
N SER A 39 -13.95 -53.35 -21.58
CA SER A 39 -15.29 -53.50 -20.98
C SER A 39 -15.36 -54.09 -19.55
N SER A 40 -15.90 -53.23 -18.67
CA SER A 40 -16.89 -53.46 -17.61
C SER A 40 -16.55 -54.17 -16.29
N ALA A 41 -17.07 -53.53 -15.25
CA ALA A 41 -17.68 -54.05 -14.01
C ALA A 41 -16.79 -54.22 -12.77
N ASP A 42 -17.02 -53.29 -11.83
CA ASP A 42 -17.45 -53.53 -10.46
C ASP A 42 -16.83 -54.69 -9.67
N PHE A 43 -16.18 -54.36 -8.55
CA PHE A 43 -16.64 -54.70 -7.19
C PHE A 43 -15.50 -54.40 -6.21
N SER A 44 -15.76 -53.50 -5.27
CA SER A 44 -15.12 -53.51 -3.94
C SER A 44 -15.88 -54.55 -3.06
N PRO A 45 -15.57 -54.83 -1.76
CA PRO A 45 -14.50 -54.28 -0.89
C PRO A 45 -14.00 -55.26 0.25
N TRP A 46 -13.11 -54.76 1.14
CA TRP A 46 -12.75 -55.23 2.51
C TRP A 46 -12.16 -56.66 2.65
N SER A 47 -11.17 -57.01 3.48
CA SER A 47 -10.39 -56.33 4.52
C SER A 47 -9.39 -57.33 5.16
N ARG A 48 -8.50 -56.81 6.03
CA ARG A 48 -7.82 -57.46 7.18
C ARG A 48 -6.50 -58.21 6.90
N LEU A 49 -5.37 -57.69 7.41
CA LEU A 49 -4.73 -57.97 8.74
C LEU A 49 -3.98 -59.32 8.69
N LEU A 50 -2.73 -59.55 9.11
CA LEU A 50 -1.88 -58.99 10.16
C LEU A 50 -0.43 -59.54 10.02
N LEU A 51 0.50 -58.80 10.64
CA LEU A 51 1.64 -59.25 11.46
C LEU A 51 2.91 -59.91 10.85
N SER A 52 4.02 -59.22 11.16
CA SER A 52 5.31 -59.76 11.66
C SER A 52 6.22 -60.42 10.62
N ALA A 53 7.55 -60.45 10.72
CA ALA A 53 8.57 -59.72 11.46
C ALA A 53 9.93 -60.20 10.89
N ARG A 54 10.98 -59.42 11.17
CA ARG A 54 12.41 -59.81 11.27
C ARG A 54 13.24 -60.10 10.00
N SER A 55 14.29 -59.26 9.90
CA SER A 55 15.72 -59.60 9.71
C SER A 55 16.13 -60.23 8.37
N ARG A 56 17.34 -60.08 7.83
CA ARG A 56 18.59 -59.36 8.08
C ARG A 56 19.41 -59.57 6.79
N THR A 57 20.35 -58.66 6.52
CA THR A 57 21.63 -58.89 5.80
C THR A 57 21.61 -59.41 4.35
N LEU A 58 22.24 -58.65 3.45
CA LEU A 58 23.56 -59.01 2.90
C LEU A 58 24.07 -57.93 1.94
N CYS A 59 25.20 -57.31 2.30
CA CYS A 59 26.15 -56.77 1.32
C CYS A 59 26.82 -57.94 0.58
N PRO A 60 27.47 -57.63 -0.55
CA PRO A 60 28.91 -57.86 -0.54
C PRO A 60 29.72 -56.68 -1.08
N GLN A 61 30.85 -56.45 -0.43
CA GLN A 61 32.02 -55.76 -0.96
C GLN A 61 32.91 -56.77 -1.71
N THR A 62 33.66 -56.30 -2.70
CA THR A 62 35.07 -56.69 -2.98
C THR A 62 35.59 -55.75 -4.07
N ARG A 63 36.44 -54.75 -3.74
CA ARG A 63 37.92 -54.77 -3.71
C ARG A 63 38.57 -55.16 -5.05
N ALA A 64 39.28 -54.21 -5.68
CA ALA A 64 40.75 -54.23 -5.80
C ALA A 64 41.26 -53.11 -6.74
N ALA A 65 42.19 -52.29 -6.24
CA ALA A 65 43.26 -51.66 -7.01
C ALA A 65 44.50 -52.60 -6.90
N PRO A 66 45.62 -52.49 -7.68
CA PRO A 66 46.45 -51.27 -7.69
C PRO A 66 47.42 -51.04 -8.90
N LEU A 67 48.24 -49.98 -8.80
CA LEU A 67 49.61 -49.75 -9.35
C LEU A 67 49.86 -49.12 -10.75
N CYS A 68 50.43 -47.89 -10.69
CA CYS A 68 51.72 -47.40 -11.25
C CYS A 68 51.97 -47.02 -12.74
N ARG A 69 52.33 -45.72 -12.89
CA ARG A 69 53.50 -45.07 -13.57
C ARG A 69 53.62 -44.97 -15.11
N HIS A 70 53.72 -43.71 -15.56
CA HIS A 70 54.68 -43.01 -16.50
C HIS A 70 53.90 -41.97 -17.33
N ARG A 71 54.13 -40.64 -17.29
CA ARG A 71 55.29 -39.75 -17.59
C ARG A 71 55.61 -39.64 -19.09
N GLU A 72 55.27 -38.49 -19.69
CA GLU A 72 56.02 -37.67 -20.68
C GLU A 72 55.04 -36.63 -21.29
N ILE A 73 55.21 -35.31 -21.11
CA ILE A 73 56.16 -34.35 -21.71
C ILE A 73 55.95 -34.18 -23.22
N HIS A 74 55.44 -32.99 -23.60
CA HIS A 74 56.00 -32.23 -24.71
C HIS A 74 55.98 -30.73 -24.38
N SER A 75 57.16 -30.14 -24.51
CA SER A 75 57.52 -28.73 -24.39
C SER A 75 57.91 -28.19 -25.77
N SER A 76 57.68 -26.90 -26.01
CA SER A 76 58.58 -25.96 -26.72
C SER A 76 57.87 -24.59 -26.76
N ALA A 77 58.40 -23.55 -26.08
CA ALA A 77 59.44 -22.60 -26.51
C ALA A 77 58.88 -21.59 -27.53
N SER A 78 59.09 -20.26 -27.48
CA SER A 78 60.27 -19.50 -27.08
C SER A 78 59.96 -18.00 -26.83
N ARG A 79 60.79 -17.41 -25.96
CA ARG A 79 61.02 -16.00 -25.53
C ARG A 79 61.65 -15.11 -26.66
N PRO A 80 62.21 -13.89 -26.40
CA PRO A 80 61.93 -12.76 -25.48
C PRO A 80 62.08 -11.36 -26.17
N TYR A 81 61.95 -10.24 -25.42
CA TYR A 81 62.98 -9.18 -25.39
C TYR A 81 62.83 -8.31 -24.12
N SER A 82 63.97 -8.01 -23.49
CA SER A 82 64.22 -7.07 -22.40
C SER A 82 65.26 -6.07 -22.90
N VAL A 83 65.16 -4.79 -22.50
CA VAL A 83 66.29 -3.85 -22.49
C VAL A 83 66.16 -2.95 -21.25
N ASP A 84 67.22 -2.94 -20.45
CA ASP A 84 67.58 -2.01 -19.37
C ASP A 84 68.46 -0.87 -19.90
N THR A 85 68.52 0.25 -19.12
CA THR A 85 69.63 1.23 -18.87
C THR A 85 69.08 2.68 -18.84
N SER A 86 69.63 3.69 -18.16
CA SER A 86 70.34 3.95 -16.88
C SER A 86 70.67 5.47 -16.85
N ALA A 87 71.00 6.03 -15.66
CA ALA A 87 71.61 7.37 -15.41
C ALA A 87 70.66 8.59 -15.47
N SER A 88 70.74 9.66 -14.65
CA SER A 88 71.79 10.22 -13.78
C SER A 88 71.19 11.28 -12.82
N GLU A 89 71.72 11.42 -11.60
CA GLU A 89 71.60 12.64 -10.77
C GLU A 89 72.52 13.77 -11.31
N PRO A 90 72.41 15.03 -10.82
CA PRO A 90 73.14 15.44 -9.62
C PRO A 90 72.41 16.45 -8.68
N SER A 91 72.82 16.46 -7.41
CA SER A 91 72.68 17.58 -6.45
C SER A 91 73.94 18.47 -6.52
N PRO A 92 74.04 19.71 -5.95
CA PRO A 92 74.19 19.91 -4.47
C PRO A 92 73.76 21.30 -3.90
N GLN A 93 74.08 21.51 -2.60
CA GLN A 93 74.03 22.74 -1.75
C GLN A 93 72.80 22.82 -0.80
N ALA A 94 72.87 23.12 0.51
CA ALA A 94 73.97 23.47 1.42
C ALA A 94 73.52 23.49 2.92
N LEU A 95 74.49 23.18 3.80
CA LEU A 95 74.85 23.80 5.10
C LEU A 95 74.04 23.64 6.42
N HIS A 96 74.86 23.30 7.44
CA HIS A 96 74.86 23.54 8.91
C HIS A 96 73.75 22.94 9.79
N ASP A 97 74.01 22.10 10.80
CA ASP A 97 74.95 22.07 11.95
C ASP A 97 74.42 22.70 13.25
N ALA A 98 74.85 22.03 14.34
CA ALA A 98 74.74 22.30 15.78
C ALA A 98 73.43 21.79 16.44
N SER A 99 73.44 20.68 17.22
CA SER A 99 74.19 20.38 18.47
C SER A 99 73.83 21.37 19.57
N SER A 100 73.57 21.03 20.84
CA SER A 100 74.03 19.98 21.76
C SER A 100 73.18 20.15 23.03
N ALA A 101 72.62 19.12 23.69
CA ALA A 101 73.24 18.10 24.54
C ALA A 101 73.49 18.54 26.00
N ILE A 102 73.43 17.52 26.88
CA ILE A 102 74.05 17.36 28.21
C ILE A 102 73.22 17.78 29.43
N ALA A 103 73.16 17.07 30.57
CA ALA A 103 73.38 15.66 30.97
C ALA A 103 73.20 15.58 32.52
N VAL A 104 73.16 14.35 33.07
CA VAL A 104 73.86 13.89 34.32
C VAL A 104 73.18 14.30 35.66
N SER A 105 73.05 13.47 36.72
CA SER A 105 73.58 12.15 37.11
C SER A 105 72.82 11.55 38.31
N ASP A 106 72.97 10.22 38.50
CA ASP A 106 73.35 9.40 39.70
C ASP A 106 72.65 9.63 41.08
N ALA A 107 72.49 8.68 42.02
CA ALA A 107 73.00 7.33 42.29
C ALA A 107 72.07 6.66 43.39
N VAL A 108 71.74 5.36 43.40
CA VAL A 108 72.43 4.16 44.01
C VAL A 108 72.01 3.80 45.47
N LEU A 109 71.56 2.52 45.67
CA LEU A 109 71.48 1.63 46.88
C LEU A 109 70.47 1.98 48.01
N ASP A 110 69.87 1.09 48.82
CA ASP A 110 69.81 -0.38 49.03
C ASP A 110 68.64 -0.70 50.01
N GLN A 111 68.20 -1.98 50.05
CA GLN A 111 67.64 -2.77 51.20
C GLN A 111 66.36 -2.29 51.92
N ASP A 112 65.23 -3.00 51.83
CA ASP A 112 64.81 -4.23 52.56
C ASP A 112 64.18 -3.98 53.94
N GLU A 113 62.97 -4.55 54.06
CA GLU A 113 62.29 -5.09 55.25
C GLU A 113 62.12 -4.23 56.51
N GLN A 114 60.82 -4.02 56.82
CA GLN A 114 60.16 -3.93 58.13
C GLN A 114 59.30 -2.68 58.27
N SER A 115 58.05 -2.81 57.83
CA SER A 115 56.86 -2.13 58.38
C SER A 115 55.61 -2.76 57.77
N GLU A 116 55.50 -4.09 57.87
CA GLU A 116 54.18 -4.74 57.91
C GLU A 116 53.49 -4.28 59.20
N GLU A 117 52.16 -4.13 59.15
CA GLU A 117 51.30 -3.76 60.29
C GLU A 117 51.31 -2.30 60.76
N THR A 118 51.13 -1.30 59.87
CA THR A 118 50.41 -0.04 60.26
C THR A 118 50.03 0.92 59.11
N LEU A 119 50.00 0.47 57.85
CA LEU A 119 49.61 1.29 56.68
C LEU A 119 48.37 0.77 55.93
N GLN A 120 47.51 0.00 56.61
CA GLN A 120 46.21 -0.41 56.04
C GLN A 120 45.06 0.57 56.34
N GLU A 121 45.24 1.58 57.20
CA GLU A 121 44.20 2.59 57.48
C GLU A 121 44.47 3.98 56.86
N THR A 122 45.64 4.21 56.27
CA THR A 122 46.01 5.54 55.70
C THR A 122 46.24 5.55 54.18
N LEU A 123 46.03 4.41 53.50
CA LEU A 123 46.04 4.31 52.02
C LEU A 123 44.64 4.23 51.39
N GLN A 124 43.58 4.51 52.16
CA GLN A 124 42.21 4.56 51.65
C GLN A 124 41.67 5.99 51.43
N GLU A 125 42.36 7.03 51.92
CA GLU A 125 41.89 8.42 51.82
C GLU A 125 42.58 9.33 50.79
N GLN A 126 43.54 8.83 49.99
CA GLN A 126 44.19 9.67 48.95
C GLN A 126 44.21 9.10 47.53
N LEU A 127 43.38 8.09 47.21
CA LEU A 127 43.19 7.59 45.83
C LEU A 127 41.74 7.69 45.31
N HIS A 128 40.92 8.58 45.86
CA HIS A 128 39.58 8.90 45.33
C HIS A 128 39.56 10.18 44.46
N GLY A 129 40.61 10.35 43.64
CA GLY A 129 40.77 11.50 42.73
C GLY A 129 40.88 11.17 41.23
N ALA A 130 40.72 9.90 40.82
CA ALA A 130 40.78 9.53 39.41
C ALA A 130 39.36 9.34 38.85
N VAL A 131 38.80 10.41 38.25
CA VAL A 131 37.59 10.28 37.41
C VAL A 131 37.87 9.20 36.37
N PRO A 132 37.08 8.10 36.30
CA PRO A 132 37.34 7.06 35.31
C PRO A 132 37.27 7.70 33.94
N PHE A 133 38.37 7.63 33.18
CA PHE A 133 38.48 8.19 31.84
C PHE A 133 37.35 7.60 30.98
N LYS A 134 36.23 8.32 30.87
CA LYS A 134 35.14 7.97 29.97
C LYS A 134 35.67 8.30 28.57
N PRO A 135 35.95 7.30 27.70
CA PRO A 135 36.49 7.58 26.39
C PRO A 135 35.55 8.56 25.68
N GLN A 136 36.04 9.78 25.44
CA GLN A 136 35.26 10.81 24.79
C GLN A 136 34.85 10.29 23.41
N ARG A 137 33.57 9.99 23.23
CA ARG A 137 33.02 9.59 21.94
C ARG A 137 33.47 10.61 20.90
N SER A 138 34.06 10.14 19.80
CA SER A 138 34.54 11.02 18.74
C SER A 138 33.46 12.02 18.30
N ARG A 139 33.85 13.23 17.87
CA ARG A 139 32.92 14.30 17.45
C ARG A 139 31.86 13.80 16.45
N ARG A 140 32.24 12.88 15.56
CA ARG A 140 31.34 12.21 14.60
C ARG A 140 30.34 11.27 15.28
N THR A 141 30.78 10.52 16.29
CA THR A 141 29.92 9.63 17.09
C THR A 141 28.95 10.41 17.97
N ARG A 142 29.39 11.51 18.59
CA ARG A 142 28.52 12.46 19.33
C ARG A 142 27.48 13.09 18.40
N LYS A 143 27.87 13.61 17.22
CA LYS A 143 26.92 14.14 16.22
C LYS A 143 25.90 13.11 15.74
N ARG A 144 26.30 11.83 15.61
CA ARG A 144 25.42 10.74 15.21
C ARG A 144 24.40 10.34 16.29
N LEU A 145 24.72 10.58 17.55
CA LEU A 145 23.86 10.26 18.71
C LEU A 145 22.98 11.45 19.14
N ARG A 146 23.25 12.66 18.62
CA ARG A 146 22.36 13.82 18.85
C ARG A 146 20.99 13.53 18.23
N GLN A 147 19.98 13.43 19.08
CA GLN A 147 18.59 13.40 18.68
C GLN A 147 18.23 14.73 18.01
N SER A 148 17.37 14.68 16.99
CA SER A 148 16.84 15.90 16.37
C SER A 148 15.94 16.66 17.35
N ARG A 149 15.88 18.00 17.29
CA ARG A 149 14.99 18.83 18.14
C ARG A 149 13.53 18.32 18.19
N PRO A 150 12.90 17.89 17.08
CA PRO A 150 11.56 17.32 17.11
C PRO A 150 11.45 15.96 17.81
N ALA A 151 12.54 15.19 17.88
CA ALA A 151 12.56 13.91 18.60
C ALA A 151 12.63 14.13 20.12
N ARG A 152 13.35 15.17 20.58
CA ARG A 152 13.36 15.58 21.99
C ARG A 152 11.99 16.10 22.44
N LEU A 153 11.32 16.89 21.61
CA LEU A 153 9.95 17.35 21.90
C LEU A 153 8.94 16.19 21.99
N LEU A 154 9.14 15.10 21.23
CA LEU A 154 8.31 13.89 21.42
C LEU A 154 8.68 13.08 22.66
N GLU A 155 9.87 13.28 23.24
CA GLU A 155 10.27 12.65 24.49
C GLU A 155 9.69 13.35 25.71
N THR A 156 9.31 14.62 25.60
CA THR A 156 8.64 15.38 26.66
C THR A 156 7.14 15.12 26.74
N LEU A 157 6.54 14.47 25.75
CA LEU A 157 5.11 14.12 25.76
C LEU A 157 4.84 12.92 26.68
N ASN A 158 3.67 12.95 27.34
CA ASN A 158 3.13 11.82 28.10
C ASN A 158 2.91 10.58 27.20
N THR A 159 2.73 9.41 27.81
CA THR A 159 2.65 8.12 27.10
C THR A 159 1.49 8.08 26.09
N SER A 160 0.35 8.70 26.42
CA SER A 160 -0.84 8.77 25.57
C SER A 160 -0.63 9.66 24.33
N ALA A 161 -0.24 10.94 24.48
CA ALA A 161 0.00 11.84 23.36
C ALA A 161 1.20 11.39 22.50
N ARG A 162 2.22 10.80 23.13
CA ARG A 162 3.38 10.22 22.42
C ARG A 162 2.96 9.09 21.47
N SER A 163 1.91 8.34 21.80
CA SER A 163 1.38 7.25 20.96
C SER A 163 0.79 7.75 19.63
N LEU A 164 0.34 9.01 19.56
CA LEU A 164 -0.24 9.65 18.37
C LEU A 164 0.81 9.83 17.25
N TYR A 165 2.09 9.97 17.61
CA TYR A 165 3.15 10.31 16.66
C TYR A 165 3.95 9.11 16.17
N ALA A 166 4.41 9.16 14.93
CA ALA A 166 5.33 8.15 14.41
C ALA A 166 6.74 8.33 15.01
N ILE A 167 7.10 7.46 15.95
CA ILE A 167 8.41 7.42 16.59
C ILE A 167 9.33 6.49 15.80
N ASN A 168 10.57 6.94 15.56
CA ASN A 168 11.57 6.06 14.98
C ASN A 168 12.01 5.03 16.03
N LEU A 169 12.00 3.74 15.67
CA LEU A 169 12.53 2.66 16.52
C LEU A 169 13.90 3.06 17.10
N PRO A 170 14.21 2.75 18.38
CA PRO A 170 15.38 3.28 19.10
C PRO A 170 16.76 2.99 18.46
N ARG A 171 16.82 2.12 17.44
CA ARG A 171 18.03 1.82 16.65
C ARG A 171 18.12 2.54 15.29
N LYS A 172 17.07 3.26 14.87
CA LYS A 172 16.99 3.93 13.55
C LYS A 172 17.03 5.44 13.75
N VAL A 173 18.15 6.07 13.39
CA VAL A 173 18.31 7.54 13.45
C VAL A 173 17.28 8.20 12.54
N ASP A 174 16.62 9.25 13.03
CA ASP A 174 15.73 10.08 12.22
C ASP A 174 16.53 10.79 11.13
N LEU A 175 16.37 10.34 9.89
CA LEU A 175 17.08 10.92 8.75
C LEU A 175 16.40 12.16 8.20
N SER A 176 15.21 12.52 8.70
CA SER A 176 14.44 13.67 8.21
C SER A 176 15.21 14.97 8.39
N TYR A 177 16.05 15.06 9.42
CA TYR A 177 16.84 16.25 9.77
C TYR A 177 18.36 16.03 9.65
N ALA A 178 18.80 14.85 9.21
CA ALA A 178 20.21 14.51 9.08
C ALA A 178 20.70 14.70 7.63
N ARG A 179 21.76 15.49 7.42
CA ARG A 179 22.43 15.59 6.11
C ARG A 179 23.00 14.21 5.73
N ARG A 180 22.45 13.56 4.69
CA ARG A 180 22.98 12.30 4.15
C ARG A 180 24.29 12.58 3.39
N HIS A 181 25.43 12.39 4.04
CA HIS A 181 26.67 12.13 3.31
C HIS A 181 26.69 10.68 2.82
N ARG A 182 27.13 10.48 1.56
CA ARG A 182 27.32 9.17 0.91
C ARG A 182 28.03 8.22 1.89
N TYR A 183 27.36 7.13 2.24
CA TYR A 183 27.98 6.04 2.98
C TYR A 183 28.38 4.97 1.97
N ASN A 184 29.67 4.81 1.73
CA ASN A 184 30.20 3.60 1.12
C ASN A 184 29.92 2.44 2.07
N ARG A 185 29.14 1.48 1.59
CA ARG A 185 28.61 0.34 2.35
C ARG A 185 29.38 -0.94 2.05
N ARG A 186 30.66 -0.81 1.68
CA ARG A 186 31.63 -1.91 1.65
C ARG A 186 32.37 -1.87 3.00
N ASN A 187 32.45 -3.02 3.65
CA ASN A 187 33.09 -3.27 4.95
C ASN A 187 32.28 -2.92 6.20
N ARG A 188 31.32 -3.78 6.54
CA ARG A 188 31.03 -4.09 7.96
C ARG A 188 30.76 -5.57 8.14
N ARG A 189 31.75 -6.29 8.67
CA ARG A 189 31.52 -7.54 9.41
C ARG A 189 30.69 -7.21 10.68
N PRO A 190 29.73 -8.06 11.08
CA PRO A 190 28.94 -7.84 12.27
C PRO A 190 29.80 -8.12 13.52
N ARG A 191 30.19 -7.08 14.26
CA ARG A 191 30.76 -7.27 15.62
C ARG A 191 29.63 -7.61 16.60
N ARG A 192 29.85 -8.67 17.38
CA ARG A 192 28.98 -9.24 18.43
C ARG A 192 28.45 -8.18 19.39
N ASN A 193 27.25 -8.46 19.91
CA ASN A 193 26.49 -7.68 20.88
C ASN A 193 27.32 -7.40 22.15
N ARG A 194 27.62 -6.12 22.41
CA ARG A 194 27.79 -5.63 23.79
C ARG A 194 26.56 -4.80 24.15
N VAL A 195 25.88 -5.21 25.21
CA VAL A 195 24.83 -4.45 25.89
C VAL A 195 25.41 -3.06 26.23
N ARG A 196 24.71 -2.00 25.84
CA ARG A 196 25.14 -0.62 26.10
C ARG A 196 24.39 -0.09 27.31
N LEU A 197 25.11 0.09 28.42
CA LEU A 197 24.68 0.90 29.55
C LEU A 197 24.38 2.33 29.08
N ARG A 198 23.17 2.82 29.40
CA ARG A 198 22.78 4.21 29.25
C ARG A 198 23.51 5.03 30.32
N SER A 199 24.66 5.60 29.99
CA SER A 199 25.20 6.70 30.80
C SER A 199 24.37 7.96 30.53
N SER A 200 23.70 8.46 31.56
CA SER A 200 23.14 9.80 31.66
C SER A 200 24.26 10.82 31.47
N ALA A 201 24.38 11.35 30.26
CA ALA A 201 25.18 12.55 30.05
C ALA A 201 24.25 13.74 30.23
N ILE A 202 24.54 14.58 31.23
CA ILE A 202 23.86 15.86 31.48
C ILE A 202 23.86 16.65 30.16
N PRO A 203 22.68 17.06 29.62
CA PRO A 203 22.63 17.85 28.41
C PRO A 203 23.14 19.26 28.71
N ALA A 204 24.12 19.74 27.94
CA ALA A 204 24.52 21.15 27.95
C ALA A 204 23.29 22.06 27.70
N PRO A 205 23.21 23.25 28.35
CA PRO A 205 22.10 24.18 28.18
C PRO A 205 21.99 24.57 26.69
N GLU A 206 20.82 24.33 26.09
CA GLU A 206 20.54 24.71 24.71
C GLU A 206 20.21 26.21 24.62
N PRO A 207 20.57 26.89 23.52
CA PRO A 207 20.07 28.23 23.27
C PRO A 207 18.54 28.21 23.13
N VAL A 208 17.89 29.23 23.69
CA VAL A 208 16.44 29.42 23.65
C VAL A 208 15.93 29.38 22.20
N SER A 209 14.92 28.56 21.94
CA SER A 209 14.28 28.43 20.64
C SER A 209 12.80 28.08 20.79
N LEU A 210 11.98 28.32 19.77
CA LEU A 210 10.55 27.93 19.79
C LEU A 210 10.31 26.44 20.15
N TYR A 211 11.26 25.56 19.81
CA TYR A 211 11.21 24.14 20.22
C TYR A 211 11.45 23.92 21.71
N SER A 212 12.38 24.68 22.32
CA SER A 212 12.69 24.54 23.74
C SER A 212 11.61 25.18 24.61
N ILE A 213 11.04 26.30 24.17
CA ILE A 213 9.90 26.98 24.83
C ILE A 213 8.70 26.01 24.90
N LEU A 214 8.26 25.48 23.76
CA LEU A 214 7.15 24.52 23.73
C LEU A 214 7.47 23.23 24.51
N GLY A 215 8.72 22.74 24.44
CA GLY A 215 9.13 21.57 25.21
C GLY A 215 9.14 21.79 26.73
N ARG A 216 9.43 23.02 27.19
CA ARG A 216 9.39 23.43 28.60
C ARG A 216 7.95 23.56 29.09
N TYR A 217 7.11 24.23 28.30
CA TYR A 217 5.66 24.34 28.53
C TYR A 217 5.01 22.94 28.65
N LEU A 218 5.24 22.06 27.67
CA LEU A 218 4.68 20.70 27.69
C LEU A 218 5.19 19.85 28.87
N ARG A 219 6.43 20.08 29.32
CA ARG A 219 6.97 19.37 30.50
C ARG A 219 6.30 19.85 31.78
N HIS A 220 6.11 21.16 31.92
CA HIS A 220 5.46 21.77 33.08
C HIS A 220 4.04 21.23 33.25
N HIS A 221 3.22 21.29 32.20
CA HIS A 221 1.85 20.77 32.21
C HIS A 221 1.74 19.24 32.31
N ALA A 222 2.84 18.51 32.10
CA ALA A 222 2.89 17.07 32.35
C ALA A 222 3.25 16.70 33.80
N THR A 223 3.89 17.61 34.55
CA THR A 223 4.38 17.36 35.92
C THR A 223 3.59 18.09 37.01
N VAL A 224 3.10 19.30 36.73
CA VAL A 224 2.38 20.15 37.70
C VAL A 224 1.03 20.52 37.08
N GLN A 225 -0.06 20.09 37.71
CA GLN A 225 -1.42 20.49 37.33
C GLN A 225 -1.85 21.65 38.22
N GLY A 226 -2.16 22.82 37.65
CA GLY A 226 -2.79 23.94 38.36
C GLY A 226 -1.94 25.20 38.61
N GLU A 227 -0.62 25.17 38.37
CA GLU A 227 0.22 26.38 38.43
C GLU A 227 0.33 27.07 37.05
N GLU A 228 0.30 28.40 37.04
CA GLU A 228 0.51 29.21 35.83
C GLU A 228 1.96 29.11 35.35
N PHE A 229 2.15 28.89 34.04
CA PHE A 229 3.48 28.75 33.46
C PHE A 229 4.17 30.10 33.29
N GLN A 230 5.32 30.29 33.96
CA GLN A 230 6.11 31.52 33.86
C GLN A 230 7.14 31.47 32.72
N PHE A 231 7.05 32.42 31.79
CA PHE A 231 8.01 32.62 30.70
C PHE A 231 9.23 33.42 31.18
N SER A 232 10.43 33.05 30.72
CA SER A 232 11.63 33.87 30.96
C SER A 232 11.63 35.10 30.03
N GLN A 233 12.22 36.22 30.45
CA GLN A 233 12.30 37.43 29.62
C GLN A 233 12.90 37.17 28.23
N LEU A 234 13.95 36.35 28.15
CA LEU A 234 14.57 35.94 26.88
C LEU A 234 13.62 35.12 25.98
N GLU A 235 12.65 34.42 26.55
CA GLU A 235 11.63 33.69 25.79
C GLU A 235 10.53 34.62 25.29
N LEU A 236 10.11 35.60 26.10
CA LEU A 236 9.15 36.62 25.70
C LEU A 236 9.69 37.47 24.55
N ASP A 237 10.95 37.91 24.62
CA ASP A 237 11.62 38.65 23.54
C ASP A 237 11.69 37.82 22.24
N LEU A 238 11.94 36.51 22.35
CA LEU A 238 11.98 35.61 21.20
C LEU A 238 10.58 35.38 20.59
N LEU A 239 9.53 35.32 21.40
CA LEU A 239 8.15 35.21 20.91
C LEU A 239 7.72 36.49 20.21
N GLN A 240 7.94 37.65 20.84
CA GLN A 240 7.62 38.96 20.29
C GLN A 240 8.35 39.24 18.97
N SER A 241 9.65 38.94 18.89
CA SER A 241 10.43 39.11 17.65
C SER A 241 9.97 38.21 16.49
N ASN A 242 9.22 37.15 16.76
CA ASN A 242 8.59 36.31 15.74
C ASN A 242 7.09 36.58 15.55
N GLY A 243 6.53 37.60 16.24
CA GLY A 243 5.13 37.99 16.17
C GLY A 243 4.18 37.04 16.90
N PHE A 244 4.64 36.36 17.95
CA PHE A 244 3.84 35.42 18.74
C PHE A 244 3.61 35.92 20.16
N THR A 245 2.47 35.53 20.73
CA THR A 245 2.10 35.82 22.12
C THR A 245 2.26 34.57 23.00
N PRO A 246 2.30 34.72 24.34
CA PRO A 246 2.27 33.57 25.25
C PRO A 246 1.07 32.65 25.01
N SER A 247 -0.11 33.21 24.71
CA SER A 247 -1.32 32.43 24.37
C SER A 247 -1.17 31.63 23.07
N SER A 248 -0.30 32.04 22.15
CA SER A 248 0.05 31.22 20.98
C SER A 248 0.71 29.91 21.41
N VAL A 249 1.58 29.91 22.43
CA VAL A 249 2.28 28.70 22.92
C VAL A 249 1.30 27.73 23.57
N GLU A 250 0.31 28.24 24.31
CA GLU A 250 -0.76 27.43 24.92
C GLU A 250 -1.57 26.72 23.84
N ARG A 251 -2.00 27.45 22.81
CA ARG A 251 -2.69 26.89 21.62
C ARG A 251 -1.85 25.82 20.93
N TRP A 252 -0.54 26.02 20.81
CA TRP A 252 0.37 25.02 20.24
C TRP A 252 0.46 23.77 21.13
N GLY A 253 0.51 23.95 22.45
CA GLY A 253 0.51 22.87 23.43
C GLY A 253 -0.74 22.02 23.33
N SER A 254 -1.92 22.65 23.36
CA SER A 254 -3.22 21.99 23.21
C SER A 254 -3.30 21.21 21.90
N SER A 255 -2.94 21.83 20.76
CA SER A 255 -2.93 21.13 19.46
C SER A 255 -1.96 19.93 19.40
N VAL A 256 -0.82 19.97 20.10
CA VAL A 256 0.13 18.85 20.11
C VAL A 256 -0.35 17.69 20.97
N MET A 257 -1.04 17.97 22.08
CA MET A 257 -1.56 16.97 23.02
C MET A 257 -2.89 16.36 22.59
N GLU A 258 -3.70 17.12 21.85
CA GLU A 258 -5.07 16.73 21.48
C GLU A 258 -5.11 15.45 20.64
N SER A 259 -5.97 14.51 21.05
CA SER A 259 -6.11 13.21 20.41
C SER A 259 -6.87 13.30 19.09
N ASN A 260 -7.93 14.12 19.05
CA ASN A 260 -8.75 14.31 17.88
C ASN A 260 -8.06 15.23 16.86
N SER A 261 -7.88 14.77 15.63
CA SER A 261 -7.23 15.58 14.60
C SER A 261 -8.08 16.75 14.10
N THR A 262 -9.40 16.72 14.24
CA THR A 262 -10.28 17.82 13.81
C THR A 262 -10.18 19.03 14.73
N VAL A 263 -10.09 18.82 16.04
CA VAL A 263 -9.87 19.90 17.00
C VAL A 263 -8.42 20.37 16.95
N ALA A 264 -7.48 19.43 16.86
CA ALA A 264 -6.06 19.76 16.84
C ALA A 264 -5.63 20.60 15.62
N VAL A 265 -6.37 20.57 14.50
CA VAL A 265 -6.02 21.30 13.28
C VAL A 265 -6.47 22.76 13.29
N GLU A 266 -7.32 23.18 14.24
CA GLU A 266 -7.86 24.54 14.32
C GLU A 266 -6.79 25.64 14.31
N ILE A 267 -5.57 25.33 14.81
CA ILE A 267 -4.42 26.23 14.76
C ILE A 267 -3.96 26.61 13.34
N PHE A 268 -4.41 25.88 12.31
CA PHE A 268 -4.08 26.08 10.91
C PHE A 268 -5.24 26.67 10.09
N GLU A 269 -6.35 27.03 10.72
CA GLU A 269 -7.49 27.64 10.04
C GLU A 269 -7.15 29.01 9.44
N PRO A 270 -7.77 29.35 8.28
CA PRO A 270 -7.60 30.67 7.66
C PRO A 270 -8.06 31.78 8.61
N GLY A 271 -7.33 32.90 8.63
CA GLY A 271 -7.65 34.06 9.47
C GLY A 271 -7.04 34.03 10.89
N ARG A 272 -6.41 32.92 11.30
CA ARG A 272 -5.64 32.86 12.56
C ARG A 272 -4.16 33.22 12.36
N GLU A 273 -3.44 33.47 13.46
CA GLU A 273 -1.98 33.67 13.47
C GLU A 273 -1.26 32.52 12.77
N MET A 274 -0.41 32.80 11.78
CA MET A 274 0.33 31.79 11.01
C MET A 274 1.33 31.02 11.91
N PRO A 275 1.09 29.73 12.25
CA PRO A 275 1.97 29.00 13.16
C PRO A 275 3.39 28.80 12.61
N PRO A 276 4.39 28.46 13.43
CA PRO A 276 5.71 28.06 12.94
C PRO A 276 5.68 26.79 12.07
N LEU A 277 6.50 26.75 11.00
CA LEU A 277 6.59 25.58 10.07
C LEU A 277 6.87 24.25 10.81
N PHE A 278 7.58 24.28 11.93
CA PHE A 278 7.87 23.05 12.65
C PHE A 278 6.62 22.41 13.28
N LEU A 279 5.61 23.20 13.66
CA LEU A 279 4.34 22.68 14.17
C LEU A 279 3.59 21.97 13.06
N LEU A 280 3.52 22.57 11.86
CA LEU A 280 2.96 21.92 10.67
C LEU A 280 3.65 20.58 10.40
N LEU A 281 4.98 20.57 10.40
CA LEU A 281 5.74 19.34 10.21
C LEU A 281 5.45 18.33 11.33
N MET A 282 5.38 18.77 12.58
CA MET A 282 5.07 17.92 13.74
C MET A 282 3.67 17.33 13.66
N PHE A 283 2.66 18.12 13.34
CA PHE A 283 1.29 17.68 13.11
C PHE A 283 1.24 16.61 12.01
N LEU A 284 1.91 16.86 10.89
CA LEU A 284 2.07 15.89 9.80
C LEU A 284 2.87 14.63 10.19
N ARG A 285 3.48 14.56 11.38
CA ARG A 285 4.15 13.36 11.91
C ARG A 285 3.18 12.40 12.62
N ARG A 286 1.95 12.83 12.95
CA ARG A 286 0.89 11.97 13.49
C ARG A 286 0.73 10.69 12.66
N LYS A 287 0.41 9.57 13.29
CA LYS A 287 0.29 8.25 12.61
C LYS A 287 -0.92 8.24 11.68
N ASN A 288 -2.03 8.79 12.14
CA ASN A 288 -3.33 8.87 11.49
C ASN A 288 -3.86 10.31 11.60
N MET A 289 -4.79 10.66 10.72
CA MET A 289 -5.38 11.99 10.59
C MET A 289 -6.68 11.84 9.80
N THR A 290 -7.67 12.69 10.08
CA THR A 290 -8.92 12.76 9.32
C THR A 290 -8.77 13.47 7.98
N VAL A 291 -9.71 13.26 7.07
CA VAL A 291 -9.78 13.91 5.74
C VAL A 291 -9.92 15.43 5.91
N SER A 292 -10.82 15.90 6.78
CA SER A 292 -11.02 17.32 7.06
C SER A 292 -9.74 18.01 7.57
N ALA A 293 -9.00 17.35 8.47
CA ALA A 293 -7.76 17.91 9.00
C ALA A 293 -6.65 18.02 7.95
N LEU A 294 -6.51 17.04 7.05
CA LEU A 294 -5.52 17.15 5.97
C LEU A 294 -5.87 18.27 4.99
N ASP A 295 -7.15 18.45 4.70
CA ASP A 295 -7.64 19.47 3.78
C ASP A 295 -7.34 20.90 4.30
N ILE A 296 -7.63 21.18 5.58
CA ILE A 296 -7.24 22.44 6.24
C ILE A 296 -5.72 22.64 6.18
N VAL A 297 -4.94 21.58 6.47
CA VAL A 297 -3.47 21.63 6.37
C VAL A 297 -3.00 21.96 4.94
N MET A 298 -3.66 21.44 3.91
CA MET A 298 -3.30 21.72 2.51
C MET A 298 -3.59 23.18 2.15
N ARG A 299 -4.71 23.75 2.60
CA ARG A 299 -5.00 25.19 2.45
C ARG A 299 -3.96 26.05 3.17
N HIS A 300 -3.63 25.68 4.40
CA HIS A 300 -2.59 26.38 5.17
C HIS A 300 -1.21 26.34 4.47
N VAL A 301 -0.88 25.26 3.75
CA VAL A 301 0.33 25.18 2.92
C VAL A 301 0.25 26.12 1.71
N ASN A 302 -0.94 26.30 1.10
CA ASN A 302 -1.17 27.32 0.07
C ASN A 302 -0.94 28.73 0.60
N GLU A 303 -1.49 29.08 1.76
CA GLU A 303 -1.31 30.41 2.36
C GLU A 303 0.14 30.67 2.75
N ARG A 304 0.81 29.67 3.34
CA ARG A 304 2.21 29.79 3.74
C ARG A 304 3.13 30.01 2.55
N ARG A 305 2.93 29.31 1.42
CA ARG A 305 3.81 29.45 0.25
C ARG A 305 3.75 30.86 -0.35
N ARG A 306 2.57 31.50 -0.28
CA ARG A 306 2.33 32.88 -0.73
C ARG A 306 3.04 33.89 0.17
N SER A 307 2.98 33.70 1.49
CA SER A 307 3.59 34.63 2.45
C SER A 307 5.11 34.49 2.60
N LYS A 308 5.65 33.26 2.70
CA LYS A 308 7.08 33.03 2.97
C LYS A 308 7.62 31.79 2.27
N PRO A 309 8.77 31.87 1.55
CA PRO A 309 9.35 30.71 0.88
C PRO A 309 9.78 29.63 1.87
N ILE A 310 9.42 28.38 1.57
CA ILE A 310 9.71 27.23 2.44
C ILE A 310 11.13 26.74 2.17
N ARG A 311 12.01 26.77 3.19
CA ARG A 311 13.39 26.25 3.07
C ARG A 311 13.41 24.83 2.48
N TRP A 312 14.35 24.54 1.57
CA TRP A 312 14.50 23.24 0.89
C TRP A 312 14.44 22.01 1.81
N SER A 313 15.09 22.04 2.98
CA SER A 313 15.01 20.93 3.94
C SER A 313 13.61 20.73 4.52
N GLY A 314 12.86 21.81 4.75
CA GLY A 314 11.48 21.78 5.20
C GLY A 314 10.56 21.25 4.11
N LEU A 315 10.74 21.70 2.86
CA LEU A 315 9.96 21.25 1.70
C LEU A 315 10.06 19.72 1.51
N LYS A 316 11.28 19.16 1.59
CA LYS A 316 11.48 17.70 1.49
C LYS A 316 10.68 16.92 2.54
N ILE A 317 10.66 17.40 3.79
CA ILE A 317 9.92 16.73 4.88
C ILE A 317 8.42 16.90 4.68
N LEU A 318 7.99 18.12 4.30
CA LEU A 318 6.61 18.47 4.04
C LEU A 318 6.02 17.54 2.97
N VAL A 319 6.65 17.46 1.80
CA VAL A 319 6.21 16.63 0.67
C VAL A 319 6.14 15.14 1.05
N VAL A 320 7.16 14.61 1.73
CA VAL A 320 7.15 13.19 2.15
C VAL A 320 6.00 12.90 3.12
N ARG A 321 5.72 13.80 4.07
CA ARG A 321 4.67 13.58 5.08
C ARG A 321 3.27 13.83 4.51
N LEU A 322 3.07 14.84 3.67
CA LEU A 322 1.83 15.07 2.93
C LEU A 322 1.51 13.88 2.03
N LEU A 323 2.48 13.43 1.22
CA LEU A 323 2.28 12.30 0.32
C LEU A 323 1.94 10.99 1.07
N ARG A 324 2.52 10.79 2.27
CA ARG A 324 2.18 9.65 3.13
C ARG A 324 0.70 9.67 3.53
N HIS A 325 0.19 10.83 3.93
CA HIS A 325 -1.20 10.97 4.38
C HIS A 325 -2.18 10.98 3.21
N ALA A 326 -1.88 11.67 2.11
CA ALA A 326 -2.66 11.61 0.86
C ALA A 326 -2.86 10.15 0.40
N ARG A 327 -1.78 9.35 0.36
CA ARG A 327 -1.88 7.91 -0.02
C ARG A 327 -2.72 7.05 0.92
N LYS A 328 -2.88 7.44 2.18
CA LYS A 328 -3.71 6.74 3.17
C LYS A 328 -5.18 7.18 3.11
N LEU A 329 -5.43 8.46 2.89
CA LEU A 329 -6.74 9.09 2.97
C LEU A 329 -7.40 9.21 1.59
N ARG A 330 -6.83 10.05 0.71
CA ARG A 330 -7.37 10.41 -0.61
C ARG A 330 -6.27 10.43 -1.67
N SER A 331 -6.38 9.56 -2.67
CA SER A 331 -5.42 9.47 -3.77
C SER A 331 -5.44 10.67 -4.72
N GLU A 332 -6.56 11.38 -4.75
CA GLU A 332 -6.88 12.55 -5.56
C GLU A 332 -5.93 13.72 -5.24
N TRP A 333 -5.43 13.79 -4.00
CA TRP A 333 -4.51 14.84 -3.54
C TRP A 333 -3.04 14.61 -3.95
N ILE A 334 -2.70 13.44 -4.49
CA ILE A 334 -1.33 13.10 -4.89
C ILE A 334 -0.79 14.06 -5.99
N PRO A 335 -1.53 14.33 -7.09
CA PRO A 335 -1.18 15.36 -8.06
C PRO A 335 -0.92 16.73 -7.46
N TRP A 336 -1.76 17.18 -6.53
CA TRP A 336 -1.59 18.49 -5.88
C TRP A 336 -0.27 18.59 -5.09
N VAL A 337 0.12 17.52 -4.41
CA VAL A 337 1.41 17.47 -3.70
C VAL A 337 2.57 17.54 -4.69
N ALA A 338 2.44 16.89 -5.85
CA ALA A 338 3.46 16.90 -6.90
C ALA A 338 3.58 18.27 -7.59
N SER A 339 2.47 18.93 -7.91
CA SER A 339 2.47 20.28 -8.48
C SER A 339 3.04 21.31 -7.50
N THR A 340 2.65 21.23 -6.22
CA THR A 340 3.21 22.06 -5.15
C THR A 340 4.72 21.87 -5.02
N TYR A 341 5.20 20.62 -5.09
CA TYR A 341 6.63 20.34 -5.11
C TYR A 341 7.32 20.95 -6.33
N ALA A 342 6.77 20.76 -7.54
CA ALA A 342 7.36 21.24 -8.77
C ALA A 342 7.50 22.78 -8.78
N ALA A 343 6.45 23.48 -8.36
CA ALA A 343 6.44 24.95 -8.26
C ALA A 343 7.51 25.47 -7.29
N GLU A 344 7.58 24.90 -6.08
CA GLU A 344 8.57 25.33 -5.08
C GLU A 344 9.99 24.89 -5.45
N ALA A 345 10.17 23.70 -6.02
CA ALA A 345 11.47 23.18 -6.42
C ALA A 345 12.09 23.99 -7.57
N ALA A 346 11.27 24.52 -8.49
CA ALA A 346 11.72 25.42 -9.55
C ALA A 346 12.40 26.68 -8.98
N ARG A 347 11.85 27.26 -7.90
CA ARG A 347 12.44 28.43 -7.23
C ARG A 347 13.81 28.14 -6.60
N PHE A 348 14.06 26.90 -6.19
CA PHE A 348 15.34 26.47 -5.61
C PHE A 348 16.33 25.96 -6.65
N TYR A 349 15.91 25.67 -7.88
CA TYR A 349 16.80 25.11 -8.88
C TYR A 349 17.73 26.19 -9.43
N ASN A 350 19.02 26.10 -9.11
CA ASN A 350 20.05 26.95 -9.68
C ASN A 350 21.11 26.08 -10.38
N PRO A 351 21.23 26.14 -11.72
CA PRO A 351 22.15 25.28 -12.47
C PRO A 351 23.63 25.50 -12.10
N LEU A 352 23.98 26.68 -11.57
CA LEU A 352 25.35 27.03 -11.18
C LEU A 352 25.79 26.35 -9.87
N SER A 353 24.84 25.93 -9.02
CA SER A 353 25.15 25.33 -7.72
C SER A 353 25.14 23.80 -7.79
N PHE A 354 26.31 23.20 -8.08
CA PHE A 354 26.46 21.74 -8.21
C PHE A 354 25.88 20.94 -7.02
N LYS A 355 26.11 21.41 -5.78
CA LYS A 355 25.64 20.72 -4.57
C LYS A 355 24.11 20.70 -4.47
N LEU A 356 23.47 21.82 -4.81
CA LEU A 356 22.02 21.96 -4.74
C LEU A 356 21.36 21.18 -5.88
N SER A 357 21.83 21.33 -7.11
CA SER A 357 21.30 20.60 -8.27
C SER A 357 21.41 19.09 -8.11
N LEU A 358 22.50 18.60 -7.52
CA LEU A 358 22.66 17.18 -7.20
C LEU A 358 21.68 16.69 -6.11
N ASP A 359 21.39 17.51 -5.09
CA ASP A 359 20.40 17.17 -4.05
C ASP A 359 18.98 17.20 -4.61
N VAL A 360 18.64 18.19 -5.44
CA VAL A 360 17.38 18.27 -6.18
C VAL A 360 17.23 17.03 -7.06
N THR A 361 18.21 16.70 -7.89
CA THR A 361 18.20 15.51 -8.76
C THR A 361 17.93 14.23 -7.98
N ARG A 362 18.64 14.03 -6.87
CA ARG A 362 18.46 12.84 -6.02
C ARG A 362 17.09 12.81 -5.35
N TYR A 363 16.63 13.95 -4.86
CA TYR A 363 15.34 14.04 -4.18
C TYR A 363 14.19 13.85 -5.16
N THR A 364 14.21 14.48 -6.34
CA THR A 364 13.19 14.31 -7.37
C THR A 364 13.07 12.85 -7.82
N ASN A 365 14.19 12.15 -8.03
CA ASN A 365 14.18 10.72 -8.33
C ASN A 365 13.65 9.87 -7.15
N THR A 366 13.93 10.27 -5.92
CA THR A 366 13.35 9.63 -4.72
C THR A 366 11.84 9.88 -4.64
N LEU A 367 11.39 11.09 -5.01
CA LEU A 367 9.98 11.47 -5.02
C LEU A 367 9.20 10.65 -6.06
N LEU A 368 9.72 10.46 -7.27
CA LEU A 368 9.13 9.54 -8.27
C LEU A 368 8.90 8.15 -7.67
N SER A 369 9.85 7.65 -6.87
CA SER A 369 9.72 6.38 -6.15
C SER A 369 8.65 6.40 -5.07
N LEU A 370 8.55 7.49 -4.30
CA LEU A 370 7.50 7.64 -3.29
C LEU A 370 6.10 7.76 -3.90
N LEU A 371 5.97 8.43 -5.05
CA LEU A 371 4.72 8.54 -5.82
C LEU A 371 4.26 7.17 -6.36
N SER A 372 5.20 6.29 -6.72
CA SER A 372 4.88 4.94 -7.24
C SER A 372 4.43 3.93 -6.17
N LEU A 373 4.39 4.32 -4.90
CA LEU A 373 3.99 3.43 -3.82
C LEU A 373 2.45 3.25 -3.80
N PRO A 374 1.92 2.02 -3.67
CA PRO A 374 0.48 1.77 -3.74
C PRO A 374 -0.29 2.57 -2.69
N THR A 375 -1.46 3.07 -3.06
CA THR A 375 -2.43 3.70 -2.15
C THR A 375 -3.10 2.63 -1.29
N ASN A 376 -3.67 3.04 -0.15
CA ASN A 376 -4.37 2.11 0.74
C ASN A 376 -5.71 1.66 0.15
N ASN A 377 -6.39 2.58 -0.53
CA ASN A 377 -7.68 2.36 -1.19
C ASN A 377 -7.45 2.14 -2.70
N HIS A 378 -8.17 1.18 -3.28
CA HIS A 378 -8.18 0.79 -4.71
C HIS A 378 -6.90 1.11 -5.51
N PRO A 379 -5.76 0.44 -5.23
CA PRO A 379 -4.45 0.84 -5.77
C PRO A 379 -4.32 0.79 -7.30
N ILE A 380 -5.16 0.00 -7.98
CA ILE A 380 -5.20 -0.05 -9.45
C ILE A 380 -5.96 1.15 -10.01
N LEU A 381 -7.14 1.48 -9.46
CA LEU A 381 -7.93 2.64 -9.89
C LEU A 381 -7.20 3.96 -9.61
N SER A 382 -6.62 4.10 -8.41
CA SER A 382 -5.87 5.28 -7.99
C SER A 382 -4.55 5.51 -8.76
N SER A 383 -4.11 4.57 -9.60
CA SER A 383 -2.89 4.70 -10.39
C SER A 383 -2.94 5.85 -11.40
N SER A 384 -4.13 6.29 -11.82
CA SER A 384 -4.33 7.48 -12.67
C SER A 384 -3.75 8.75 -12.03
N TYR A 385 -4.08 8.98 -10.75
CA TYR A 385 -3.59 10.13 -9.99
C TYR A 385 -2.07 10.05 -9.78
N GLN A 386 -1.53 8.85 -9.56
CA GLN A 386 -0.09 8.64 -9.45
C GLN A 386 0.64 8.92 -10.77
N GLU A 387 0.07 8.51 -11.90
CA GLU A 387 0.58 8.82 -13.24
C GLU A 387 0.59 10.34 -13.47
N LYS A 388 -0.53 11.04 -13.20
CA LYS A 388 -0.63 12.49 -13.34
C LYS A 388 0.42 13.22 -12.49
N ALA A 389 0.60 12.79 -11.24
CA ALA A 389 1.62 13.34 -10.35
C ALA A 389 3.05 13.09 -10.84
N GLN A 390 3.35 11.88 -11.33
CA GLN A 390 4.65 11.60 -11.94
C GLN A 390 4.88 12.41 -13.22
N ALA A 391 3.83 12.67 -14.01
CA ALA A 391 3.91 13.48 -15.22
C ALA A 391 4.36 14.90 -14.90
N GLN A 392 3.73 15.53 -13.89
CA GLN A 392 4.07 16.88 -13.45
C GLN A 392 5.51 16.98 -12.96
N VAL A 393 5.99 15.98 -12.21
CA VAL A 393 7.39 15.94 -11.76
C VAL A 393 8.35 15.75 -12.93
N LEU A 394 8.03 14.89 -13.89
CA LEU A 394 8.86 14.69 -15.09
C LEU A 394 8.88 15.93 -15.99
N GLN A 395 7.75 16.62 -16.12
CA GLN A 395 7.66 17.89 -16.85
C GLN A 395 8.54 18.95 -16.20
N PHE A 396 8.52 19.06 -14.86
CA PHE A 396 9.45 19.91 -14.12
C PHE A 396 10.92 19.53 -14.36
N MET A 397 11.24 18.23 -14.39
CA MET A 397 12.60 17.76 -14.68
C MET A 397 13.06 18.16 -16.09
N ALA A 398 12.15 18.16 -17.05
CA ALA A 398 12.40 18.53 -18.45
C ALA A 398 12.52 20.05 -18.64
N SER A 399 11.70 20.85 -17.94
CA SER A 399 11.65 22.30 -18.10
C SER A 399 12.81 23.05 -17.43
N CYS A 400 13.62 22.37 -16.64
CA CYS A 400 14.83 22.95 -16.04
C CYS A 400 15.86 23.31 -17.13
N SER A 401 16.47 24.49 -17.04
CA SER A 401 17.48 24.98 -18.00
C SER A 401 18.58 23.97 -18.34
N ARG A 402 19.03 23.22 -17.33
CA ARG A 402 19.72 21.95 -17.50
C ARG A 402 18.78 20.83 -17.06
N PRO A 403 18.31 19.95 -17.97
CA PRO A 403 17.36 18.90 -17.63
C PRO A 403 17.88 17.98 -16.53
N ILE A 404 17.00 17.67 -15.58
CA ILE A 404 17.33 16.78 -14.47
C ILE A 404 17.28 15.32 -14.97
N VAL A 405 18.40 14.61 -14.86
CA VAL A 405 18.51 13.22 -15.34
C VAL A 405 17.61 12.27 -14.53
N VAL A 406 16.87 11.42 -15.24
CA VAL A 406 16.11 10.31 -14.66
C VAL A 406 17.08 9.17 -14.33
N SER A 407 17.18 8.84 -13.05
CA SER A 407 17.97 7.70 -12.58
C SER A 407 17.24 6.39 -12.84
N LYS A 408 17.96 5.26 -12.75
CA LYS A 408 17.35 3.92 -12.71
C LYS A 408 16.15 3.83 -11.75
N LEU A 409 16.28 4.39 -10.54
CA LEU A 409 15.17 4.42 -9.56
C LEU A 409 13.95 5.15 -10.13
N GLY A 410 14.16 6.27 -10.83
CA GLY A 410 13.10 7.02 -11.49
C GLY A 410 12.38 6.17 -12.54
N PHE A 411 13.12 5.58 -13.48
CA PHE A 411 12.56 4.68 -14.51
C PHE A 411 11.75 3.54 -13.90
N SER A 412 12.32 2.77 -12.98
CA SER A 412 11.63 1.67 -12.30
C SER A 412 10.36 2.12 -11.59
N SER A 413 10.35 3.34 -11.06
CA SER A 413 9.19 3.90 -10.35
C SER A 413 8.08 4.32 -11.30
N VAL A 414 8.41 4.83 -12.48
CA VAL A 414 7.41 5.18 -13.50
C VAL A 414 6.86 3.91 -14.17
N THR A 415 7.72 2.95 -14.53
CA THR A 415 7.31 1.63 -15.06
C THR A 415 6.29 0.97 -14.14
N ARG A 416 6.57 0.95 -12.84
CA ARG A 416 5.68 0.39 -11.82
C ARG A 416 4.29 1.01 -11.80
N THR A 417 4.18 2.33 -11.92
CA THR A 417 2.88 3.01 -12.00
C THR A 417 2.14 2.61 -13.28
N GLN A 418 2.86 2.54 -14.41
CA GLN A 418 2.28 2.17 -15.71
C GLN A 418 1.80 0.71 -15.76
N LEU A 419 2.42 -0.19 -15.00
CA LEU A 419 1.92 -1.57 -14.85
C LEU A 419 0.56 -1.64 -14.15
N ALA A 420 0.22 -0.67 -13.29
CA ALA A 420 -1.08 -0.63 -12.63
C ALA A 420 -2.18 0.05 -13.46
N ARG A 421 -1.83 0.69 -14.58
CA ARG A 421 -2.79 1.41 -15.44
C ARG A 421 -3.53 0.45 -16.37
N ALA A 422 -4.79 0.77 -16.66
CA ALA A 422 -5.60 0.06 -17.65
C ALA A 422 -4.91 0.02 -19.03
N LYS A 423 -5.15 -1.03 -19.82
CA LYS A 423 -4.66 -1.12 -21.20
C LYS A 423 -5.21 0.00 -22.07
N THR A 424 -4.32 0.63 -22.82
CA THR A 424 -4.66 1.52 -23.94
C THR A 424 -5.32 0.72 -25.07
N ALA A 425 -6.02 1.38 -25.99
CA ALA A 425 -6.64 0.72 -27.15
C ALA A 425 -5.65 -0.16 -27.92
N ARG A 426 -4.45 0.38 -28.20
CA ARG A 426 -3.35 -0.37 -28.83
C ARG A 426 -2.86 -1.57 -28.02
N GLU A 427 -2.80 -1.46 -26.69
CA GLU A 427 -2.41 -2.59 -25.82
C GLU A 427 -3.51 -3.67 -25.77
N ARG A 428 -4.78 -3.31 -25.94
CA ARG A 428 -5.89 -4.27 -26.06
C ARG A 428 -5.85 -4.98 -27.41
N GLU A 429 -5.73 -4.21 -28.49
CA GLU A 429 -5.57 -4.76 -29.84
C GLU A 429 -4.39 -5.75 -29.92
N TRP A 430 -3.24 -5.41 -29.31
CA TRP A 430 -2.14 -6.37 -29.20
C TRP A 430 -2.45 -7.59 -28.33
N ALA A 431 -3.22 -7.41 -27.26
CA ALA A 431 -3.64 -8.54 -26.42
C ALA A 431 -4.57 -9.49 -27.18
N ASP A 432 -5.39 -8.97 -28.10
CA ASP A 432 -6.30 -9.77 -28.93
C ASP A 432 -5.53 -10.55 -30.00
N LEU A 433 -4.45 -9.99 -30.54
CA LEU A 433 -3.56 -10.68 -31.48
C LEU A 433 -2.69 -11.78 -30.85
N LYS A 434 -2.74 -11.96 -29.53
CA LYS A 434 -1.99 -13.04 -28.88
C LYS A 434 -2.70 -14.37 -29.08
N GLY A 435 -1.99 -15.28 -29.75
CA GLY A 435 -2.45 -16.64 -29.99
C GLY A 435 -2.84 -17.39 -28.71
N PRO A 436 -3.69 -18.41 -28.82
CA PRO A 436 -4.12 -19.28 -27.73
C PRO A 436 -3.04 -20.23 -27.20
N SER A 437 -1.93 -20.41 -27.92
CA SER A 437 -0.80 -21.21 -27.48
C SER A 437 0.04 -20.52 -26.40
N TRP A 438 0.84 -21.29 -25.67
CA TRP A 438 1.81 -20.77 -24.71
C TRP A 438 3.24 -21.18 -25.09
N PRO A 439 4.20 -20.25 -25.23
CA PRO A 439 4.04 -18.80 -25.04
C PRO A 439 3.07 -18.15 -26.06
N PRO A 440 2.37 -17.06 -25.68
CA PRO A 440 1.35 -16.40 -26.50
C PRO A 440 1.97 -15.55 -27.60
N TRP A 441 2.51 -16.22 -28.62
CA TRP A 441 3.02 -15.58 -29.84
C TRP A 441 1.90 -14.88 -30.62
N LYS A 442 2.27 -13.87 -31.40
CA LYS A 442 1.33 -13.14 -32.26
C LYS A 442 0.77 -14.10 -33.31
N GLU A 443 -0.55 -14.08 -33.48
CA GLU A 443 -1.23 -14.72 -34.61
C GLU A 443 -1.92 -13.64 -35.43
N ASP A 444 -1.57 -13.59 -36.72
CA ASP A 444 -2.14 -12.62 -37.66
C ASP A 444 -3.54 -13.06 -38.05
N ARG A 445 -4.54 -12.24 -37.71
CA ARG A 445 -5.96 -12.52 -38.00
C ARG A 445 -6.38 -11.92 -39.35
N THR A 446 -5.77 -10.80 -39.70
CA THR A 446 -5.99 -10.06 -40.95
C THR A 446 -4.65 -9.71 -41.59
N ALA A 447 -4.64 -9.43 -42.90
CA ALA A 447 -3.42 -9.01 -43.61
C ALA A 447 -2.81 -7.72 -43.02
N MET A 448 -3.62 -6.82 -42.46
CA MET A 448 -3.15 -5.60 -41.78
C MET A 448 -2.38 -5.90 -40.48
N ASP A 449 -2.52 -7.09 -39.91
CA ASP A 449 -1.82 -7.48 -38.68
C ASP A 449 -0.36 -7.88 -38.92
N GLU A 450 0.00 -8.22 -40.15
CA GLU A 450 1.36 -8.63 -40.52
C GLU A 450 2.38 -7.53 -40.20
N GLU A 451 2.02 -6.26 -40.48
CA GLU A 451 2.84 -5.08 -40.19
C GLU A 451 3.01 -4.81 -38.68
N LYS A 452 2.14 -5.38 -37.82
CA LYS A 452 2.21 -5.20 -36.37
C LYS A 452 3.34 -6.03 -35.78
N GLY A 453 4.52 -5.42 -35.67
CA GLY A 453 5.71 -6.02 -35.06
C GLY A 453 5.87 -5.78 -33.55
N TYR A 454 7.07 -6.08 -33.04
CA TYR A 454 7.45 -5.91 -31.62
C TYR A 454 7.14 -4.52 -31.05
N LEU A 455 7.47 -3.47 -31.80
CA LEU A 455 7.23 -2.08 -31.37
C LEU A 455 5.73 -1.81 -31.21
N PHE A 456 4.88 -2.44 -32.03
CA PHE A 456 3.43 -2.38 -31.88
C PHE A 456 2.99 -2.94 -30.53
N GLY A 457 3.46 -4.16 -30.22
CA GLY A 457 3.14 -4.89 -29.00
C GLY A 457 3.81 -4.43 -27.72
N SER A 458 4.79 -3.53 -27.80
CA SER A 458 5.45 -2.97 -26.62
C SER A 458 4.47 -2.13 -25.78
N SER A 459 4.17 -2.61 -24.56
CA SER A 459 3.32 -1.90 -23.61
C SER A 459 3.96 -0.58 -23.14
N ARG A 460 3.17 0.33 -22.57
CA ARG A 460 3.70 1.59 -22.00
C ARG A 460 4.81 1.34 -20.97
N ALA A 461 4.64 0.31 -20.15
CA ALA A 461 5.65 -0.11 -19.17
C ALA A 461 6.92 -0.65 -19.86
N SER A 462 6.77 -1.48 -20.90
CA SER A 462 7.90 -1.99 -21.68
C SER A 462 8.70 -0.86 -22.33
N LYS A 463 8.02 0.10 -22.98
CA LYS A 463 8.66 1.27 -23.60
C LYS A 463 9.55 2.04 -22.61
N ILE A 464 9.09 2.23 -21.37
CA ILE A 464 9.89 2.90 -20.33
C ILE A 464 11.11 2.06 -19.93
N LEU A 465 10.97 0.73 -19.85
CA LEU A 465 12.10 -0.17 -19.59
C LEU A 465 13.12 -0.13 -20.74
N HIS A 466 12.69 -0.08 -22.00
CA HIS A 466 13.61 0.11 -23.13
C HIS A 466 14.37 1.43 -23.05
N ARG A 467 13.68 2.54 -22.76
CA ARG A 467 14.35 3.84 -22.53
C ARG A 467 15.35 3.80 -21.38
N MET A 468 15.05 3.03 -20.33
CA MET A 468 15.99 2.81 -19.22
C MET A 468 17.26 2.08 -19.69
N PHE A 469 17.12 1.05 -20.54
CA PHE A 469 18.25 0.32 -21.11
C PHE A 469 19.06 1.17 -22.09
N GLU A 470 18.39 1.94 -22.96
CA GLU A 470 19.02 2.91 -23.87
C GLU A 470 19.82 3.96 -23.11
N ALA A 471 19.35 4.39 -21.92
CA ALA A 471 20.08 5.28 -21.04
C ALA A 471 21.28 4.61 -20.30
N GLY A 472 21.61 3.36 -20.63
CA GLY A 472 22.75 2.62 -20.07
C GLY A 472 22.49 1.91 -18.73
N TYR A 473 21.24 1.88 -18.24
CA TYR A 473 20.93 1.21 -16.97
C TYR A 473 20.52 -0.26 -17.18
N GLY A 474 21.44 -1.20 -16.93
CA GLY A 474 21.14 -2.65 -17.05
C GLY A 474 20.03 -3.16 -16.13
N ALA A 475 19.42 -4.30 -16.47
CA ALA A 475 18.30 -4.87 -15.72
C ALA A 475 18.69 -5.42 -14.33
N ARG A 476 17.74 -5.45 -13.41
CA ARG A 476 17.86 -6.08 -12.08
C ARG A 476 16.61 -6.93 -11.87
N PRO A 477 16.56 -7.80 -10.84
CA PRO A 477 15.45 -8.73 -10.71
C PRO A 477 14.07 -8.07 -10.58
N ALA A 478 13.98 -6.87 -10.02
CA ALA A 478 12.72 -6.14 -9.94
C ALA A 478 12.26 -5.67 -11.33
N GLU A 479 13.20 -5.20 -12.15
CA GLU A 479 13.00 -4.77 -13.53
C GLU A 479 12.69 -5.95 -14.46
N ASN A 480 13.35 -7.09 -14.30
CA ASN A 480 13.00 -8.34 -15.00
C ASN A 480 11.56 -8.78 -14.69
N MET A 481 11.16 -8.72 -13.43
CA MET A 481 9.79 -9.01 -13.02
C MET A 481 8.80 -7.99 -13.60
N MET A 482 9.16 -6.70 -13.64
CA MET A 482 8.34 -5.67 -14.30
C MET A 482 8.22 -5.92 -15.82
N GLN A 483 9.27 -6.44 -16.46
CA GLN A 483 9.26 -6.82 -17.87
C GLN A 483 8.28 -7.98 -18.14
N ILE A 484 8.28 -9.00 -17.28
CA ILE A 484 7.32 -10.12 -17.35
C ILE A 484 5.87 -9.63 -17.28
N TYR A 485 5.56 -8.72 -16.35
CA TYR A 485 4.21 -8.12 -16.29
C TYR A 485 3.91 -7.18 -17.46
N ALA A 486 4.94 -6.56 -18.05
CA ALA A 486 4.81 -5.71 -19.23
C ALA A 486 4.57 -6.49 -20.53
N GLY A 487 4.62 -7.84 -20.49
CA GLY A 487 4.27 -8.74 -21.58
C GLY A 487 5.44 -9.48 -22.23
N TRP A 488 6.64 -9.46 -21.62
CA TRP A 488 7.85 -10.11 -22.16
C TRP A 488 8.67 -10.78 -21.06
N ASP A 489 9.04 -12.05 -21.20
CA ASP A 489 9.94 -12.73 -20.27
C ASP A 489 11.41 -12.34 -20.56
N THR A 490 12.29 -12.71 -19.63
CA THR A 490 13.74 -12.52 -19.65
C THR A 490 14.46 -13.25 -20.79
N ASP A 491 13.84 -14.26 -21.39
CA ASP A 491 14.34 -14.99 -22.56
C ASP A 491 13.83 -14.40 -23.89
N GLY A 492 12.99 -13.35 -23.84
CA GLY A 492 12.39 -12.72 -25.00
C GLY A 492 11.07 -13.34 -25.46
N SER A 493 10.59 -14.40 -24.81
CA SER A 493 9.26 -14.96 -25.08
C SER A 493 8.14 -14.00 -24.63
N PRO A 494 7.01 -13.95 -25.34
CA PRO A 494 5.88 -13.12 -24.95
C PRO A 494 5.18 -13.72 -23.73
N THR A 495 4.63 -12.86 -22.87
CA THR A 495 3.77 -13.24 -21.73
C THR A 495 2.48 -12.43 -21.77
N ILE A 496 1.47 -12.76 -20.96
CA ILE A 496 0.26 -11.93 -20.87
C ILE A 496 0.60 -10.58 -20.22
N GLN A 497 0.10 -9.49 -20.80
CA GLN A 497 0.27 -8.16 -20.23
C GLN A 497 -0.66 -8.01 -19.02
N THR A 498 -0.13 -8.24 -17.83
CA THR A 498 -0.92 -8.30 -16.60
C THR A 498 -0.81 -7.01 -15.79
N ARG A 499 -1.95 -6.40 -15.50
CA ARG A 499 -2.04 -5.19 -14.70
C ARG A 499 -1.88 -5.52 -13.22
N THR A 500 -0.92 -4.88 -12.56
CA THR A 500 -0.59 -5.22 -11.17
C THR A 500 -0.05 -4.03 -10.39
N SER A 501 -0.40 -3.98 -9.11
CA SER A 501 0.17 -3.03 -8.15
C SER A 501 1.27 -3.72 -7.35
N LEU A 502 2.51 -3.51 -7.77
CA LEU A 502 3.67 -4.12 -7.12
C LEU A 502 3.91 -3.49 -5.73
N PRO A 503 4.60 -4.17 -4.79
CA PRO A 503 5.06 -3.58 -3.52
C PRO A 503 6.47 -2.98 -3.63
N HIS A 504 6.85 -2.04 -2.74
CA HIS A 504 8.15 -1.38 -2.86
C HIS A 504 9.31 -2.33 -2.60
N PHE A 505 10.22 -2.45 -3.57
CA PHE A 505 11.41 -3.28 -3.45
C PHE A 505 12.48 -2.55 -2.65
N THR A 506 12.50 -2.76 -1.33
CA THR A 506 13.61 -2.21 -0.52
C THR A 506 14.90 -2.99 -0.79
N SER A 507 16.03 -2.28 -0.87
CA SER A 507 17.38 -2.88 -0.94
C SER A 507 17.76 -3.73 0.29
N ARG A 508 16.84 -3.92 1.25
CA ARG A 508 17.00 -4.84 2.39
C ARG A 508 16.75 -6.30 2.01
N HIS A 509 16.10 -6.58 0.87
CA HIS A 509 15.92 -7.94 0.35
C HIS A 509 17.18 -8.37 -0.41
N ARG A 510 18.26 -8.64 0.33
CA ARG A 510 19.56 -9.11 -0.21
C ARG A 510 19.64 -10.63 -0.35
N ASP A 511 18.63 -11.37 0.07
CA ASP A 511 18.61 -12.82 -0.06
C ASP A 511 18.45 -13.19 -1.53
N PHE A 512 19.46 -13.83 -2.12
CA PHE A 512 19.48 -14.24 -3.53
C PHE A 512 18.31 -15.16 -3.94
N LYS A 513 17.71 -15.88 -2.99
CA LYS A 513 16.52 -16.75 -3.23
C LYS A 513 15.22 -15.96 -3.42
N PHE A 514 15.15 -14.75 -2.88
CA PHE A 514 13.93 -13.93 -2.91
C PHE A 514 13.65 -13.35 -4.32
N PRO A 515 14.66 -12.85 -5.06
CA PRO A 515 14.51 -12.45 -6.46
C PRO A 515 14.03 -13.56 -7.41
N SER A 516 14.60 -14.77 -7.34
CA SER A 516 14.23 -15.86 -8.27
C SER A 516 12.80 -16.37 -8.03
N SER A 517 12.39 -16.48 -6.76
CA SER A 517 11.01 -16.83 -6.42
C SER A 517 10.00 -15.80 -6.92
N LEU A 518 10.33 -14.50 -6.86
CA LEU A 518 9.45 -13.45 -7.37
C LEU A 518 9.33 -13.48 -8.90
N LEU A 519 10.40 -13.84 -9.61
CA LEU A 519 10.37 -14.01 -11.07
C LEU A 519 9.43 -15.15 -11.47
N TRP A 520 9.56 -16.33 -10.85
CA TRP A 520 8.63 -17.44 -11.11
C TRP A 520 7.19 -17.11 -10.73
N ALA A 521 6.98 -16.45 -9.59
CA ALA A 521 5.66 -15.98 -9.21
C ALA A 521 5.09 -14.94 -10.20
N SER A 522 5.93 -14.14 -10.88
CA SER A 522 5.46 -13.26 -11.95
C SER A 522 5.11 -14.01 -13.22
N ARG A 523 5.88 -15.04 -13.61
CA ARG A 523 5.57 -15.89 -14.77
C ARG A 523 4.21 -16.56 -14.62
N ILE A 524 3.96 -17.18 -13.48
CA ILE A 524 2.69 -17.84 -13.15
C ILE A 524 1.51 -16.84 -13.19
N ARG A 525 1.69 -15.61 -12.69
CA ARG A 525 0.63 -14.60 -12.75
C ARG A 525 0.38 -14.08 -14.17
N ALA A 526 1.42 -14.02 -15.00
CA ALA A 526 1.40 -13.51 -16.37
C ALA A 526 0.97 -14.57 -17.40
N THR A 527 0.24 -15.61 -16.98
CA THR A 527 -0.43 -16.57 -17.85
C THR A 527 -1.91 -16.21 -18.06
N ARG A 528 -2.53 -16.77 -19.09
CA ARG A 528 -3.96 -16.65 -19.42
C ARG A 528 -4.79 -17.64 -18.62
N SER A 529 -4.44 -18.93 -18.64
CA SER A 529 -5.24 -20.01 -18.07
C SER A 529 -4.63 -20.68 -16.83
N ARG A 530 -5.40 -21.56 -16.17
CA ARG A 530 -4.93 -22.39 -15.04
C ARG A 530 -3.90 -23.43 -15.49
N ARG A 531 -4.10 -24.01 -16.68
CA ARG A 531 -3.20 -24.99 -17.29
C ARG A 531 -1.82 -24.39 -17.56
N GLU A 532 -1.78 -23.19 -18.13
CA GLU A 532 -0.53 -22.46 -18.37
C GLU A 532 0.20 -22.10 -17.07
N ALA A 533 -0.56 -21.64 -16.07
CA ALA A 533 -0.02 -21.32 -14.75
C ALA A 533 0.62 -22.57 -14.10
N TRP A 534 -0.03 -23.72 -14.22
CA TRP A 534 0.46 -24.98 -13.70
C TRP A 534 1.72 -25.48 -14.43
N GLY A 535 1.75 -25.36 -15.76
CA GLY A 535 2.96 -25.65 -16.55
C GLY A 535 4.16 -24.81 -16.09
N CYS A 536 3.96 -23.51 -15.83
CA CYS A 536 4.99 -22.64 -15.27
C CYS A 536 5.42 -23.04 -13.85
N PHE A 537 4.50 -23.55 -13.04
CA PHE A 537 4.79 -24.05 -11.68
C PHE A 537 5.65 -25.32 -11.72
N LEU A 538 5.29 -26.30 -12.57
CA LEU A 538 6.08 -27.52 -12.75
C LEU A 538 7.47 -27.22 -13.32
N ALA A 539 7.58 -26.29 -14.28
CA ALA A 539 8.86 -25.85 -14.80
C ALA A 539 9.76 -25.25 -13.70
N GLN A 540 9.18 -24.53 -12.74
CA GLN A 540 9.91 -24.02 -11.58
C GLN A 540 10.47 -25.16 -10.73
N GLU A 541 9.66 -26.17 -10.41
CA GLU A 541 10.11 -27.33 -9.62
C GLU A 541 11.19 -28.12 -10.36
N ALA A 542 11.08 -28.26 -11.68
CA ALA A 542 12.09 -28.92 -12.53
C ALA A 542 13.46 -28.23 -12.49
N THR A 543 13.53 -26.91 -12.21
CA THR A 543 14.83 -26.23 -12.04
C THR A 543 15.58 -26.62 -10.76
N GLY A 544 14.99 -27.42 -9.87
CA GLY A 544 15.58 -27.82 -8.59
C GLY A 544 15.65 -26.70 -7.54
N VAL A 545 15.13 -25.51 -7.84
CA VAL A 545 15.04 -24.40 -6.88
C VAL A 545 13.90 -24.67 -5.90
N PRO A 546 14.10 -24.55 -4.57
CA PRO A 546 13.03 -24.82 -3.62
C PRO A 546 11.87 -23.82 -3.79
N ALA A 547 10.66 -24.37 -3.97
CA ALA A 547 9.44 -23.58 -4.07
C ALA A 547 9.27 -22.71 -2.82
N THR A 548 8.92 -21.45 -3.03
CA THR A 548 8.78 -20.45 -1.96
C THR A 548 7.32 -20.05 -1.83
N SER A 549 6.90 -19.56 -0.65
CA SER A 549 5.52 -19.11 -0.40
C SER A 549 4.95 -18.15 -1.46
N HIS A 550 5.79 -17.38 -2.18
CA HIS A 550 5.33 -16.44 -3.21
C HIS A 550 4.90 -17.15 -4.51
N VAL A 551 5.53 -18.29 -4.84
CA VAL A 551 5.18 -19.14 -5.99
C VAL A 551 3.85 -19.83 -5.71
N TYR A 552 3.70 -20.43 -4.53
CA TYR A 552 2.42 -21.00 -4.08
C TYR A 552 1.31 -19.96 -4.05
N LEU A 553 1.58 -18.74 -3.54
CA LEU A 553 0.57 -17.67 -3.57
C LEU A 553 0.11 -17.34 -5.00
N ALA A 554 1.03 -17.27 -5.97
CA ALA A 554 0.67 -17.02 -7.36
C ALA A 554 -0.22 -18.15 -7.93
N MET A 555 0.08 -19.41 -7.58
CA MET A 555 -0.72 -20.55 -8.01
C MET A 555 -2.09 -20.61 -7.31
N PHE A 556 -2.16 -20.36 -6.00
CA PHE A 556 -3.42 -20.26 -5.26
C PHE A 556 -4.32 -19.14 -5.79
N GLU A 557 -3.73 -17.99 -6.17
CA GLU A 557 -4.48 -16.91 -6.83
C GLU A 557 -5.12 -17.43 -8.13
N LYS A 558 -4.38 -18.17 -8.97
CA LYS A 558 -4.90 -18.75 -10.23
C LYS A 558 -5.97 -19.83 -10.03
N LEU A 559 -5.86 -20.64 -8.99
CA LEU A 559 -6.86 -21.68 -8.69
C LEU A 559 -8.14 -21.11 -8.06
N HIS A 560 -8.02 -20.04 -7.26
CA HIS A 560 -9.16 -19.48 -6.54
C HIS A 560 -10.10 -18.67 -7.42
N TYR A 561 -9.57 -17.83 -8.31
CA TYR A 561 -10.41 -16.97 -9.14
C TYR A 561 -11.21 -17.82 -10.16
N GLN A 562 -12.48 -17.45 -10.34
CA GLN A 562 -13.38 -18.13 -11.26
C GLN A 562 -12.91 -17.96 -12.71
N GLU A 563 -13.26 -18.94 -13.53
CA GLU A 563 -13.06 -18.85 -14.97
C GLU A 563 -14.13 -17.92 -15.56
N VAL A 564 -13.72 -17.05 -16.49
CA VAL A 564 -14.65 -16.22 -17.23
C VAL A 564 -15.42 -17.12 -18.19
N HIS A 565 -16.67 -17.43 -17.85
CA HIS A 565 -17.60 -18.09 -18.76
C HIS A 565 -18.29 -17.02 -19.61
N HIS A 566 -18.08 -17.05 -20.92
CA HIS A 566 -18.99 -16.37 -21.84
C HIS A 566 -20.28 -17.18 -21.83
N ASP A 567 -21.37 -16.63 -21.30
CA ASP A 567 -22.68 -17.30 -21.34
C ASP A 567 -23.09 -17.47 -22.81
N ASP A 568 -23.00 -18.71 -23.32
CA ASP A 568 -23.36 -19.06 -24.69
C ASP A 568 -24.85 -18.83 -25.00
N GLN A 569 -25.69 -18.65 -23.97
CA GLN A 569 -27.13 -18.35 -24.06
C GLN A 569 -27.46 -16.86 -24.30
N SER A 570 -26.46 -16.00 -24.39
CA SER A 570 -26.66 -14.60 -24.78
C SER A 570 -27.07 -14.52 -26.27
N SER A 571 -28.07 -13.69 -26.58
CA SER A 571 -28.56 -13.51 -27.95
C SER A 571 -27.46 -12.96 -28.87
N LEU A 572 -27.60 -13.14 -30.19
CA LEU A 572 -26.62 -12.66 -31.19
C LEU A 572 -26.32 -11.16 -31.07
N GLU A 573 -27.28 -10.37 -30.59
CA GLU A 573 -27.11 -8.94 -30.30
C GLU A 573 -26.27 -8.71 -29.03
N ASP A 574 -26.44 -9.52 -27.98
CA ASP A 574 -25.61 -9.45 -26.76
C ASP A 574 -24.15 -9.83 -27.05
N LYS A 575 -23.90 -10.76 -28.00
CA LYS A 575 -22.54 -11.16 -28.42
C LYS A 575 -21.83 -10.06 -29.21
N LEU A 576 -22.54 -9.27 -30.02
CA LEU A 576 -22.00 -8.10 -30.74
C LEU A 576 -21.73 -6.90 -29.81
N GLU A 577 -22.42 -6.81 -28.67
CA GLU A 577 -22.23 -5.75 -27.67
C GLU A 577 -21.18 -6.10 -26.60
N GLN A 578 -21.11 -7.37 -26.16
CA GLN A 578 -20.08 -7.86 -25.24
C GLN A 578 -18.69 -7.87 -25.90
N SER A 579 -18.62 -8.24 -27.18
CA SER A 579 -17.37 -8.33 -27.95
C SER A 579 -16.59 -7.02 -28.10
N LYS A 580 -17.17 -5.84 -27.83
CA LYS A 580 -16.45 -4.56 -27.88
C LYS A 580 -15.96 -4.04 -26.52
N SER A 581 -16.36 -4.66 -25.41
CA SER A 581 -16.03 -4.18 -24.05
C SER A 581 -15.60 -5.28 -23.06
N GLU A 582 -15.38 -6.50 -23.53
CA GLU A 582 -14.95 -7.62 -22.69
C GLU A 582 -13.47 -7.48 -22.30
N PHE A 583 -13.16 -7.71 -21.03
CA PHE A 583 -11.80 -7.56 -20.51
C PHE A 583 -10.83 -8.48 -21.28
N SER A 584 -9.64 -7.99 -21.62
CA SER A 584 -8.60 -8.85 -22.20
C SER A 584 -7.80 -9.57 -21.10
N PRO A 585 -7.21 -10.75 -21.36
CA PRO A 585 -6.40 -11.48 -20.37
C PRO A 585 -5.37 -10.60 -19.66
N GLY A 586 -5.36 -10.64 -18.33
CA GLY A 586 -4.46 -9.85 -17.49
C GLY A 586 -4.97 -8.45 -17.09
N ASP A 587 -6.14 -7.99 -17.55
CA ASP A 587 -6.79 -6.79 -17.00
C ASP A 587 -7.47 -7.06 -15.66
N VAL A 588 -7.98 -8.29 -15.50
CA VAL A 588 -8.72 -8.75 -14.33
C VAL A 588 -8.02 -9.93 -13.65
N LYS A 589 -8.54 -10.39 -12.51
CA LYS A 589 -7.92 -11.46 -11.73
C LYS A 589 -8.46 -12.84 -12.10
N GLU A 590 -9.65 -12.87 -12.66
CA GLU A 590 -10.33 -14.00 -13.25
C GLU A 590 -9.45 -14.65 -14.31
N VAL A 591 -9.57 -15.97 -14.39
CA VAL A 591 -8.78 -16.80 -15.29
C VAL A 591 -9.59 -17.03 -16.56
N PHE A 592 -8.94 -17.10 -17.71
CA PHE A 592 -9.62 -17.39 -18.97
C PHE A 592 -9.65 -18.90 -19.21
N PRO A 593 -10.67 -19.42 -19.91
CA PRO A 593 -10.77 -20.83 -20.23
C PRO A 593 -9.56 -21.30 -21.05
N ASP A 594 -9.29 -22.60 -20.95
CA ASP A 594 -8.30 -23.26 -21.81
C ASP A 594 -8.73 -23.15 -23.29
N PRO A 595 -7.77 -23.18 -24.24
CA PRO A 595 -8.09 -22.98 -25.65
C PRO A 595 -8.91 -24.15 -26.21
N SER A 596 -9.88 -23.87 -27.08
CA SER A 596 -10.80 -24.88 -27.60
C SER A 596 -10.11 -26.00 -28.39
N SER A 597 -8.99 -25.68 -29.06
CA SER A 597 -8.22 -26.66 -29.83
C SER A 597 -7.13 -27.31 -28.97
N PRO A 598 -7.09 -28.65 -28.88
CA PRO A 598 -6.03 -29.38 -28.18
C PRO A 598 -4.62 -29.13 -28.71
N LEU A 599 -4.48 -28.66 -29.96
CA LEU A 599 -3.18 -28.31 -30.54
C LEU A 599 -2.49 -27.16 -29.80
N HIS A 600 -3.27 -26.29 -29.15
CA HIS A 600 -2.74 -25.17 -28.37
C HIS A 600 -2.50 -25.54 -26.90
N TYR A 601 -2.76 -26.79 -26.50
CA TYR A 601 -2.50 -27.22 -25.13
C TYR A 601 -1.01 -27.36 -24.84
N ILE A 602 -0.62 -26.80 -23.70
CA ILE A 602 0.66 -27.15 -23.09
C ILE A 602 0.60 -28.60 -22.61
N TYR A 603 1.63 -29.36 -22.94
CA TYR A 603 1.87 -30.67 -22.36
C TYR A 603 2.21 -30.52 -20.86
N LEU A 604 1.43 -31.21 -20.01
CA LEU A 604 1.64 -31.22 -18.56
C LEU A 604 2.08 -32.60 -18.11
N SER A 605 3.13 -32.66 -17.28
CA SER A 605 3.56 -33.90 -16.63
C SER A 605 2.59 -34.35 -15.53
N GLU A 606 1.86 -33.41 -14.92
CA GLU A 606 0.88 -33.66 -13.87
C GLU A 606 -0.41 -32.87 -14.16
N PRO A 607 -1.61 -33.40 -13.87
CA PRO A 607 -2.86 -32.64 -14.03
C PRO A 607 -2.89 -31.42 -13.09
N VAL A 608 -3.71 -30.42 -13.45
CA VAL A 608 -3.89 -29.21 -12.61
C VAL A 608 -4.47 -29.61 -11.25
N PRO A 609 -3.81 -29.28 -10.12
CA PRO A 609 -4.24 -29.74 -8.80
C PRO A 609 -5.48 -29.01 -8.32
N SER A 610 -6.28 -29.65 -7.46
CA SER A 610 -7.29 -28.93 -6.69
C SER A 610 -6.65 -27.99 -5.67
N TYR A 611 -7.43 -27.04 -5.15
CA TYR A 611 -6.98 -26.12 -4.11
C TYR A 611 -6.42 -26.87 -2.88
N THR A 612 -7.05 -27.97 -2.50
CA THR A 612 -6.64 -28.79 -1.34
C THR A 612 -5.40 -29.64 -1.64
N ASP A 613 -5.27 -30.16 -2.86
CA ASP A 613 -4.09 -30.92 -3.29
C ASP A 613 -2.85 -30.03 -3.31
N LEU A 614 -2.98 -28.80 -3.81
CA LEU A 614 -1.90 -27.81 -3.80
C LEU A 614 -1.47 -27.47 -2.37
N TYR A 615 -2.43 -27.34 -1.44
CA TYR A 615 -2.13 -27.12 -0.03
C TYR A 615 -1.39 -28.31 0.60
N ARG A 616 -1.82 -29.55 0.33
CA ARG A 616 -1.11 -30.76 0.75
C ARG A 616 0.31 -30.82 0.16
N ARG A 617 0.49 -30.49 -1.13
CA ARG A 617 1.82 -30.39 -1.77
C ARG A 617 2.71 -29.35 -1.06
N MET A 618 2.17 -28.17 -0.76
CA MET A 618 2.90 -27.11 -0.04
C MET A 618 3.35 -27.58 1.36
N ARG A 619 2.49 -28.31 2.07
CA ARG A 619 2.80 -28.87 3.39
C ARG A 619 3.89 -29.93 3.30
N ASN A 620 3.82 -30.83 2.33
CA ASN A 620 4.83 -31.87 2.11
C ASN A 620 6.18 -31.28 1.72
N ALA A 621 6.18 -30.17 0.97
CA ALA A 621 7.37 -29.38 0.65
C ALA A 621 7.92 -28.56 1.85
N LEU A 622 7.29 -28.64 3.03
CA LEU A 622 7.66 -27.92 4.26
C LEU A 622 7.76 -26.39 4.09
N VAL A 623 6.93 -25.83 3.20
CA VAL A 623 6.91 -24.39 2.91
C VAL A 623 5.93 -23.68 3.84
N ALA A 624 6.48 -22.89 4.79
CA ALA A 624 5.66 -22.09 5.69
C ALA A 624 4.98 -20.90 4.95
N PRO A 625 3.69 -20.62 5.22
CA PRO A 625 3.00 -19.50 4.59
C PRO A 625 3.56 -18.16 5.08
N SER A 626 3.89 -17.28 4.13
CA SER A 626 4.16 -15.87 4.43
C SER A 626 2.89 -15.14 4.88
N ASN A 627 2.99 -14.01 5.59
CA ASN A 627 1.82 -13.25 6.05
C ASN A 627 0.81 -12.92 4.92
N ARG A 628 1.29 -12.73 3.69
CA ARG A 628 0.42 -12.48 2.53
C ARG A 628 -0.31 -13.74 2.07
N LEU A 629 0.41 -14.87 2.02
CA LEU A 629 -0.21 -16.15 1.71
C LEU A 629 -1.20 -16.54 2.80
N LEU A 630 -0.84 -16.38 4.08
CA LEU A 630 -1.75 -16.63 5.20
C LEU A 630 -3.01 -15.76 5.10
N ALA A 631 -2.86 -14.44 4.92
CA ALA A 631 -4.01 -13.56 4.72
C ALA A 631 -4.89 -14.01 3.54
N PHE A 632 -4.28 -14.41 2.42
CA PHE A 632 -5.02 -14.93 1.28
C PHE A 632 -5.77 -16.22 1.63
N LEU A 633 -5.13 -17.20 2.27
CA LEU A 633 -5.75 -18.46 2.68
C LEU A 633 -6.92 -18.24 3.63
N LEU A 634 -6.78 -17.34 4.62
CA LEU A 634 -7.87 -16.97 5.55
C LEU A 634 -9.09 -16.40 4.81
N GLU A 635 -8.87 -15.61 3.76
CA GLU A 635 -9.95 -14.98 3.01
C GLU A 635 -10.62 -15.91 1.98
N THR A 636 -9.95 -16.98 1.55
CA THR A 636 -10.33 -17.75 0.34
C THR A 636 -10.61 -19.22 0.57
N HIS A 637 -9.96 -19.87 1.54
CA HIS A 637 -10.09 -21.32 1.74
C HIS A 637 -11.51 -21.67 2.23
N PRO A 638 -12.26 -22.59 1.59
CA PRO A 638 -13.66 -22.83 1.93
C PRO A 638 -13.86 -23.56 3.27
N ASP A 639 -12.91 -24.41 3.67
CA ASP A 639 -13.02 -25.23 4.88
C ASP A 639 -12.49 -24.51 6.13
N PHE A 640 -13.25 -24.57 7.22
CA PHE A 640 -12.90 -24.00 8.51
C PHE A 640 -11.79 -24.79 9.22
N SER A 641 -11.87 -26.12 9.16
CA SER A 641 -10.94 -27.03 9.85
C SER A 641 -9.50 -26.85 9.35
N MET A 642 -9.33 -26.83 8.03
CA MET A 642 -8.02 -26.61 7.41
C MET A 642 -7.44 -25.24 7.74
N ILE A 643 -8.25 -24.20 7.91
CA ILE A 643 -7.75 -22.87 8.30
C ILE A 643 -7.17 -22.91 9.72
N LEU A 644 -7.84 -23.60 10.65
CA LEU A 644 -7.29 -23.79 11.99
C LEU A 644 -5.92 -24.48 11.93
N ASP A 645 -5.81 -25.54 11.14
CA ASP A 645 -4.55 -26.25 10.92
C ASP A 645 -3.46 -25.37 10.30
N VAL A 646 -3.82 -24.40 9.46
CA VAL A 646 -2.87 -23.43 8.87
C VAL A 646 -2.34 -22.48 9.94
N ILE A 647 -3.20 -22.00 10.84
CA ILE A 647 -2.83 -21.00 11.86
C ILE A 647 -2.08 -21.67 13.02
N ASP A 648 -2.47 -22.89 13.42
CA ASP A 648 -1.92 -23.63 14.57
C ASP A 648 -0.52 -24.21 14.31
N GLN A 649 0.07 -23.96 13.14
CA GLN A 649 1.38 -24.51 12.80
C GLN A 649 2.49 -23.99 13.76
N PRO A 650 3.22 -24.89 14.45
CA PRO A 650 4.15 -24.52 15.51
C PRO A 650 5.48 -23.92 15.02
N LYS A 651 5.68 -23.73 13.71
CA LYS A 651 6.97 -23.30 13.15
C LYS A 651 6.92 -21.88 12.57
N ARG A 652 7.44 -20.95 13.39
CA ARG A 652 8.03 -19.60 13.14
C ARG A 652 7.20 -18.42 13.65
N PHE A 653 7.92 -17.46 14.25
CA PHE A 653 7.53 -16.23 14.97
C PHE A 653 6.33 -15.39 14.44
N LEU A 654 5.79 -15.66 13.26
CA LEU A 654 4.75 -14.87 12.58
C LEU A 654 3.33 -15.37 12.85
N SER A 655 3.13 -16.67 13.12
CA SER A 655 1.82 -17.22 13.54
C SER A 655 1.50 -16.96 15.01
N ARG A 656 2.53 -16.74 15.85
CA ARG A 656 2.39 -16.54 17.31
C ARG A 656 1.37 -15.47 17.73
N PRO A 657 1.28 -14.29 17.09
CA PRO A 657 0.27 -13.31 17.48
C PRO A 657 -1.16 -13.72 17.08
N LEU A 658 -1.33 -14.44 15.97
CA LEU A 658 -2.64 -14.94 15.54
C LEU A 658 -3.07 -16.15 16.37
N SER A 659 -2.13 -17.00 16.79
CA SER A 659 -2.43 -18.11 17.69
C SER A 659 -2.94 -17.60 19.04
N LEU A 660 -2.50 -16.42 19.52
CA LEU A 660 -3.07 -15.79 20.72
C LEU A 660 -4.56 -15.49 20.55
N LEU A 661 -4.96 -14.98 19.38
CA LEU A 661 -6.36 -14.73 19.05
C LEU A 661 -7.17 -16.03 18.92
N LEU A 662 -6.57 -17.14 18.48
CA LEU A 662 -7.24 -18.45 18.50
C LEU A 662 -7.41 -19.02 19.90
N THR A 663 -6.48 -18.71 20.81
CA THR A 663 -6.54 -19.16 22.21
C THR A 663 -7.38 -18.25 23.11
N GLY A 664 -7.83 -17.09 22.61
CA GLY A 664 -8.58 -16.10 23.38
C GLY A 664 -7.75 -15.41 24.48
N VAL A 665 -6.42 -15.34 24.31
CA VAL A 665 -5.51 -14.71 25.28
C VAL A 665 -5.28 -13.26 24.87
N HIS A 666 -5.76 -12.32 25.67
CA HIS A 666 -5.79 -10.89 25.36
C HIS A 666 -4.86 -10.04 26.25
N ASP A 667 -4.10 -10.66 27.17
CA ASP A 667 -3.28 -9.97 28.18
C ASP A 667 -2.08 -9.17 27.62
N ASP A 668 -1.61 -9.49 26.40
CA ASP A 668 -0.48 -8.80 25.74
C ASP A 668 -0.95 -8.02 24.50
N GLU A 669 -1.62 -6.90 24.74
CA GLU A 669 -2.14 -6.01 23.69
C GLU A 669 -1.05 -5.55 22.71
N GLU A 670 0.18 -5.35 23.20
CA GLU A 670 1.31 -4.87 22.38
C GLU A 670 1.75 -5.90 21.34
N ARG A 671 1.61 -7.21 21.62
CA ARG A 671 1.85 -8.25 20.60
C ARG A 671 0.77 -8.27 19.53
N ILE A 672 -0.50 -8.05 19.92
CA ILE A 672 -1.63 -8.06 18.98
C ILE A 672 -1.59 -6.80 18.10
N ARG A 673 -1.24 -5.64 18.66
CA ARG A 673 -1.01 -4.39 17.89
C ARG A 673 0.13 -4.50 16.87
N ARG A 674 1.06 -5.47 17.01
CA ARG A 674 2.12 -5.73 16.02
C ARG A 674 1.63 -6.52 14.80
N ILE A 675 0.44 -7.11 14.85
CA ILE A 675 -0.15 -7.82 13.70
C ILE A 675 -0.32 -6.81 12.55
N PRO A 676 0.15 -7.12 11.33
CA PRO A 676 -0.10 -6.26 10.19
C PRO A 676 -1.60 -6.07 9.97
N ALA A 677 -2.03 -4.82 9.78
CA ALA A 677 -3.44 -4.45 9.61
C ALA A 677 -4.21 -5.30 8.58
N TYR A 678 -3.59 -5.62 7.45
CA TYR A 678 -4.22 -6.47 6.40
C TYR A 678 -4.44 -7.92 6.87
N LEU A 679 -3.58 -8.43 7.75
CA LEU A 679 -3.68 -9.79 8.29
C LEU A 679 -4.73 -9.84 9.40
N PHE A 680 -4.79 -8.80 10.26
CA PHE A 680 -5.86 -8.66 11.23
C PHE A 680 -7.24 -8.58 10.55
N ARG A 681 -7.36 -7.79 9.48
CA ARG A 681 -8.55 -7.76 8.62
C ARG A 681 -8.90 -9.15 8.08
N ALA A 682 -7.93 -9.88 7.53
CA ALA A 682 -8.17 -11.22 6.99
C ALA A 682 -8.69 -12.18 8.06
N PHE A 683 -8.22 -12.05 9.31
CA PHE A 683 -8.74 -12.79 10.45
C PHE A 683 -10.19 -12.40 10.80
N ILE A 684 -10.52 -11.10 10.87
CA ILE A 684 -11.91 -10.65 11.06
C ILE A 684 -12.81 -11.16 9.95
N ARG A 685 -12.37 -11.09 8.69
CA ARG A 685 -13.13 -11.61 7.54
C ARG A 685 -13.33 -13.11 7.61
N PHE A 686 -12.34 -13.86 8.09
CA PHE A 686 -12.45 -15.29 8.37
C PHE A 686 -13.56 -15.58 9.38
N LEU A 687 -13.57 -14.88 10.52
CA LEU A 687 -14.65 -15.01 11.52
C LEU A 687 -16.01 -14.67 10.92
N CYS A 688 -16.09 -13.58 10.15
CA CYS A 688 -17.33 -13.14 9.52
C CYS A 688 -17.87 -14.15 8.50
N ARG A 689 -17.00 -14.82 7.74
CA ARG A 689 -17.42 -15.75 6.70
C ARG A 689 -18.02 -17.04 7.27
N PHE A 690 -17.47 -17.55 8.37
CA PHE A 690 -17.95 -18.76 9.03
C PHE A 690 -18.91 -18.50 10.20
N GLY A 691 -19.05 -17.24 10.61
CA GLY A 691 -19.97 -16.85 11.66
C GLY A 691 -21.40 -16.73 11.14
N HIS A 692 -22.36 -17.16 11.95
CA HIS A 692 -23.79 -17.11 11.67
C HIS A 692 -24.46 -16.17 12.67
N LEU A 693 -25.47 -15.42 12.25
CA LEU A 693 -26.32 -14.69 13.19
C LEU A 693 -27.38 -15.67 13.69
N GLU A 694 -27.24 -16.16 14.92
CA GLU A 694 -28.20 -17.12 15.51
C GLU A 694 -29.22 -16.42 16.42
N GLN A 695 -28.88 -15.27 17.03
CA GLN A 695 -29.78 -14.40 17.81
C GLN A 695 -29.11 -13.03 18.07
N TYR A 696 -29.87 -11.93 18.01
CA TYR A 696 -29.40 -10.58 18.36
C TYR A 696 -29.31 -10.40 19.88
N HIS A 697 -28.51 -11.23 20.54
CA HIS A 697 -28.11 -10.99 21.92
C HIS A 697 -26.73 -10.36 21.90
N TYR A 698 -26.66 -9.10 21.46
CA TYR A 698 -25.47 -8.27 21.64
C TYR A 698 -25.28 -7.99 23.12
N ARG A 699 -24.81 -9.00 23.84
CA ARG A 699 -24.38 -8.84 25.21
C ARG A 699 -23.08 -8.02 25.14
N LYS A 700 -23.05 -6.90 25.87
CA LYS A 700 -21.83 -6.17 26.24
C LYS A 700 -20.93 -7.09 27.09
N HIS A 701 -20.39 -8.17 26.52
CA HIS A 701 -19.52 -9.09 27.23
C HIS A 701 -18.08 -8.88 26.79
N GLY A 702 -17.20 -8.74 27.78
CA GLY A 702 -15.76 -8.82 27.58
C GLY A 702 -15.33 -10.19 27.07
N PHE A 703 -14.04 -10.36 26.81
CA PHE A 703 -13.52 -11.63 26.31
C PHE A 703 -13.83 -12.79 27.28
N VAL A 704 -14.27 -13.90 26.69
CA VAL A 704 -14.54 -15.13 27.44
C VAL A 704 -13.22 -15.77 27.89
N ARG A 705 -13.24 -16.48 29.02
CA ARG A 705 -12.07 -17.22 29.54
C ARG A 705 -11.46 -18.15 28.45
N PRO A 706 -10.12 -18.25 28.32
CA PRO A 706 -9.45 -18.96 27.23
C PRO A 706 -9.92 -20.40 26.96
N LYS A 707 -10.19 -21.19 28.01
CA LYS A 707 -10.69 -22.58 27.86
C LYS A 707 -12.07 -22.63 27.20
N LEU A 708 -12.97 -21.76 27.63
CA LEU A 708 -14.33 -21.68 27.12
C LEU A 708 -14.34 -21.01 25.73
N HIS A 709 -13.46 -20.04 25.49
CA HIS A 709 -13.21 -19.48 24.17
C HIS A 709 -12.81 -20.57 23.17
N ALA A 710 -11.80 -21.40 23.48
CA ALA A 710 -11.34 -22.45 22.57
C ALA A 710 -12.43 -23.47 22.22
N TYR A 711 -13.32 -23.78 23.18
CA TYR A 711 -14.49 -24.62 22.94
C TYR A 711 -15.48 -23.93 22.01
N MET A 712 -15.98 -22.75 22.37
CA MET A 712 -16.97 -22.02 21.58
C MET A 712 -16.47 -21.65 20.19
N PHE A 713 -15.20 -21.29 20.04
CA PHE A 713 -14.58 -20.96 18.76
C PHE A 713 -14.64 -22.12 17.76
N ARG A 714 -14.55 -23.37 18.25
CA ARG A 714 -14.56 -24.56 17.39
C ARG A 714 -15.97 -25.07 17.13
N THR A 715 -16.87 -24.98 18.10
CA THR A 715 -18.20 -25.60 18.05
C THR A 715 -19.32 -24.64 17.67
N HIS A 716 -19.27 -23.39 18.12
CA HIS A 716 -20.37 -22.44 18.01
C HIS A 716 -20.10 -21.38 16.92
N ARG A 717 -20.93 -21.37 15.88
CA ARG A 717 -20.79 -20.43 14.75
C ARG A 717 -21.28 -19.01 15.08
N GLY A 718 -22.37 -18.88 15.85
CA GLY A 718 -22.79 -17.60 16.47
C GLY A 718 -21.66 -16.84 17.15
N TYR A 719 -20.92 -17.51 18.03
CA TYR A 719 -19.82 -16.91 18.81
C TYR A 719 -18.74 -16.24 17.96
N LEU A 720 -18.52 -16.68 16.72
CA LEU A 720 -17.47 -16.11 15.86
C LEU A 720 -17.74 -14.64 15.50
N LEU A 721 -19.02 -14.26 15.32
CA LEU A 721 -19.41 -12.88 15.04
C LEU A 721 -19.29 -12.01 16.29
N ASP A 722 -19.75 -12.52 17.43
CA ASP A 722 -19.60 -11.84 18.73
C ASP A 722 -18.12 -11.59 19.05
N TYR A 723 -17.28 -12.59 18.80
CA TYR A 723 -15.84 -12.46 18.99
C TYR A 723 -15.23 -11.42 18.03
N ALA A 724 -15.66 -11.40 16.76
CA ALA A 724 -15.22 -10.38 15.80
C ALA A 724 -15.61 -8.97 16.27
N HIS A 725 -16.83 -8.79 16.80
CA HIS A 725 -17.29 -7.54 17.37
C HIS A 725 -16.45 -7.12 18.59
N SER A 726 -16.25 -8.02 19.57
CA SER A 726 -15.40 -7.76 20.74
C SER A 726 -13.98 -7.37 20.35
N LEU A 727 -13.40 -8.00 19.31
CA LEU A 727 -12.08 -7.65 18.80
C LEU A 727 -12.04 -6.23 18.20
N LEU A 728 -13.07 -5.81 17.46
CA LEU A 728 -13.14 -4.47 16.89
C LEU A 728 -13.28 -3.41 17.98
N MET A 729 -14.20 -3.63 18.94
CA MET A 729 -14.48 -2.69 20.03
C MET A 729 -13.32 -2.56 21.02
N HIS A 730 -12.60 -3.66 21.30
CA HIS A 730 -11.47 -3.65 22.22
C HIS A 730 -10.18 -3.13 21.56
N TYR A 731 -9.80 -3.64 20.38
CA TYR A 731 -8.54 -3.25 19.74
C TYR A 731 -8.61 -1.97 18.92
N LYS A 732 -9.83 -1.51 18.58
CA LYS A 732 -10.07 -0.23 17.87
C LYS A 732 -9.12 -0.05 16.66
N PRO A 733 -9.08 -1.01 15.69
CA PRO A 733 -8.08 -1.00 14.64
C PRO A 733 -8.26 0.17 13.66
N PHE A 734 -7.19 0.92 13.38
CA PHE A 734 -7.19 2.01 12.39
C PHE A 734 -7.38 1.57 10.92
N HIS A 735 -7.58 0.27 10.66
CA HIS A 735 -7.76 -0.23 9.31
C HIS A 735 -9.24 -0.33 8.96
N ARG A 736 -9.77 0.67 8.25
CA ARG A 736 -11.19 0.81 7.84
C ARG A 736 -11.83 -0.49 7.37
N ARG A 737 -11.15 -1.23 6.48
CA ARG A 737 -11.68 -2.46 5.88
C ARG A 737 -11.92 -3.62 6.87
N ALA A 738 -11.38 -3.58 8.08
CA ALA A 738 -11.70 -4.55 9.13
C ALA A 738 -13.16 -4.35 9.58
N TRP A 739 -13.53 -3.10 9.86
CA TRP A 739 -14.91 -2.69 10.19
C TRP A 739 -15.88 -2.98 9.05
N SER A 740 -15.54 -2.59 7.82
CA SER A 740 -16.39 -2.84 6.65
C SER A 740 -16.64 -4.33 6.41
N SER A 741 -15.67 -5.21 6.74
CA SER A 741 -15.84 -6.66 6.57
C SER A 741 -16.89 -7.24 7.52
N TYR A 742 -16.95 -6.73 8.76
CA TYR A 742 -17.94 -7.12 9.75
C TYR A 742 -19.33 -6.59 9.39
N VAL A 743 -19.45 -5.28 9.13
CA VAL A 743 -20.73 -4.66 8.79
C VAL A 743 -21.31 -5.24 7.50
N ASN A 744 -20.48 -5.51 6.48
CA ASN A 744 -20.96 -6.15 5.26
C ASN A 744 -21.56 -7.54 5.52
N ARG A 745 -21.01 -8.30 6.47
CA ARG A 745 -21.59 -9.59 6.85
C ARG A 745 -22.96 -9.42 7.51
N LEU A 746 -23.10 -8.43 8.41
CA LEU A 746 -24.39 -8.12 9.03
C LEU A 746 -25.46 -7.76 8.00
N VAL A 747 -25.13 -6.98 6.97
CA VAL A 747 -26.08 -6.54 5.93
C VAL A 747 -26.41 -7.62 4.90
N GLN A 748 -25.52 -8.59 4.68
CA GLN A 748 -25.75 -9.70 3.75
C GLN A 748 -26.75 -10.73 4.28
N HIS A 749 -26.89 -10.83 5.60
CA HIS A 749 -27.92 -11.67 6.21
C HIS A 749 -29.30 -11.02 6.00
N ARG A 750 -30.11 -11.63 5.12
CA ARG A 750 -31.50 -11.22 4.90
C ARG A 750 -32.38 -11.88 5.94
N GLU A 751 -32.64 -11.18 7.03
CA GLU A 751 -33.67 -11.56 7.99
C GLU A 751 -34.93 -10.73 7.78
N THR A 752 -36.06 -11.32 8.15
CA THR A 752 -37.40 -10.77 7.89
C THR A 752 -37.95 -9.97 9.07
N GLY A 753 -37.37 -10.02 10.28
CA GLY A 753 -37.90 -9.34 11.47
C GLY A 753 -37.49 -7.87 11.61
N ILE A 754 -38.42 -6.98 12.00
CA ILE A 754 -38.09 -5.56 12.28
C ILE A 754 -37.16 -5.38 13.47
N VAL A 755 -37.40 -6.08 14.58
CA VAL A 755 -36.59 -5.94 15.82
C VAL A 755 -35.11 -6.25 15.55
N GLU A 756 -34.86 -7.24 14.70
CA GLU A 756 -33.53 -7.64 14.24
C GLU A 756 -32.89 -6.55 13.37
N ASN A 757 -33.65 -5.96 12.44
CA ASN A 757 -33.19 -4.83 11.62
C ASN A 757 -32.86 -3.59 12.46
N ILE A 758 -33.66 -3.27 13.48
CA ILE A 758 -33.40 -2.16 14.40
C ILE A 758 -32.11 -2.42 15.20
N SER A 759 -32.00 -3.61 15.79
CA SER A 759 -30.82 -4.01 16.57
C SER A 759 -29.55 -4.01 15.71
N ARG A 760 -29.64 -4.46 14.45
CA ARG A 760 -28.54 -4.39 13.48
C ARG A 760 -28.08 -2.95 13.24
N ASN A 761 -29.02 -2.03 13.03
CA ASN A 761 -28.69 -0.62 12.81
C ASN A 761 -28.15 0.06 14.07
N GLN A 762 -28.60 -0.34 15.26
CA GLN A 762 -27.98 0.10 16.52
C GLN A 762 -26.50 -0.30 16.59
N VAL A 763 -26.16 -1.56 16.28
CA VAL A 763 -24.75 -1.98 16.25
C VAL A 763 -23.95 -1.25 15.18
N ILE A 764 -24.52 -1.01 14.00
CA ILE A 764 -23.84 -0.21 12.98
C ILE A 764 -23.58 1.21 13.50
N ARG A 765 -24.54 1.82 14.20
CA ARG A 765 -24.35 3.14 14.84
C ARG A 765 -23.25 3.10 15.90
N ASP A 766 -23.29 2.16 16.84
CA ASP A 766 -22.28 2.01 17.89
C ASP A 766 -20.86 1.84 17.30
N LEU A 767 -20.74 1.11 16.19
CA LEU A 767 -19.47 0.94 15.48
C LEU A 767 -19.01 2.25 14.81
N ILE A 768 -19.92 3.01 14.21
CA ILE A 768 -19.59 4.32 13.62
C ILE A 768 -19.16 5.29 14.72
N ASP A 769 -19.89 5.36 15.83
CA ASP A 769 -19.54 6.21 16.97
C ASP A 769 -18.16 5.84 17.53
N SER A 770 -17.88 4.54 17.66
CA SER A 770 -16.55 4.06 18.02
C SER A 770 -15.46 4.43 17.02
N MET A 771 -15.77 4.45 15.72
CA MET A 771 -14.84 4.91 14.68
C MET A 771 -14.60 6.43 14.77
N GLU A 772 -15.64 7.22 15.05
CA GLU A 772 -15.55 8.66 15.28
C GLU A 772 -14.67 8.98 16.51
N GLU A 773 -14.84 8.27 17.63
CA GLU A 773 -14.02 8.41 18.83
C GLU A 773 -12.50 8.22 18.55
N ILE A 774 -12.16 7.32 17.64
CA ILE A 774 -10.77 7.03 17.25
C ILE A 774 -10.24 8.06 16.23
N GLY A 775 -11.11 8.90 15.68
CA GLY A 775 -10.80 9.82 14.58
C GLY A 775 -10.60 9.09 13.24
N LEU A 776 -11.42 8.06 12.96
CA LEU A 776 -11.36 7.27 11.74
C LEU A 776 -12.56 7.58 10.83
N ASP A 777 -12.33 8.34 9.74
CA ASP A 777 -13.40 8.64 8.78
C ASP A 777 -13.90 7.39 8.03
N ILE A 778 -15.17 7.43 7.66
CA ILE A 778 -15.85 6.47 6.78
C ILE A 778 -15.29 6.55 5.35
N ASP A 779 -15.20 5.40 4.67
CA ASP A 779 -14.86 5.31 3.24
C ASP A 779 -16.08 4.95 2.36
N ASP A 780 -15.91 5.07 1.04
CA ASP A 780 -16.96 4.77 0.04
C ASP A 780 -17.61 3.40 0.24
N ASP A 781 -16.81 2.38 0.55
CA ASP A 781 -17.30 1.01 0.74
C ASP A 781 -18.18 0.91 1.98
N PHE A 782 -17.72 1.46 3.12
CA PHE A 782 -18.49 1.46 4.36
C PHE A 782 -19.75 2.31 4.24
N PHE A 783 -19.67 3.50 3.64
CA PHE A 783 -20.84 4.37 3.43
C PHE A 783 -21.91 3.68 2.56
N ARG A 784 -21.50 3.00 1.48
CA ARG A 784 -22.42 2.18 0.67
C ARG A 784 -23.12 1.10 1.49
N ILE A 785 -22.38 0.41 2.35
CA ILE A 785 -22.95 -0.65 3.21
C ILE A 785 -23.94 -0.04 4.20
N HIS A 786 -23.61 1.10 4.81
CA HIS A 786 -24.51 1.81 5.72
C HIS A 786 -25.80 2.24 5.03
N CYS A 787 -25.73 2.89 3.87
CA CYS A 787 -26.93 3.24 3.08
C CYS A 787 -27.78 2.01 2.72
N THR A 788 -27.14 0.87 2.43
CA THR A 788 -27.87 -0.39 2.17
C THR A 788 -28.59 -0.90 3.42
N ALA A 789 -27.94 -0.84 4.58
CA ALA A 789 -28.54 -1.24 5.86
C ALA A 789 -29.74 -0.35 6.23
N THR A 790 -29.60 0.96 6.05
CA THR A 790 -30.68 1.93 6.28
C THR A 790 -31.83 1.72 5.32
N TYR A 791 -31.55 1.44 4.04
CA TYR A 791 -32.58 1.13 3.06
C TYR A 791 -33.38 -0.11 3.46
N GLN A 792 -32.70 -1.18 3.88
CA GLN A 792 -33.35 -2.41 4.35
C GLN A 792 -34.19 -2.18 5.62
N LEU A 793 -33.70 -1.35 6.55
CA LEU A 793 -34.44 -0.97 7.76
C LEU A 793 -35.74 -0.24 7.41
N ALA A 794 -35.65 0.80 6.58
CA ALA A 794 -36.80 1.57 6.16
C ALA A 794 -37.82 0.66 5.45
N GLN A 795 -37.34 -0.20 4.55
CA GLN A 795 -38.19 -1.18 3.88
C GLN A 795 -38.88 -2.15 4.85
N ALA A 796 -38.20 -2.58 5.91
CA ALA A 796 -38.78 -3.46 6.91
C ALA A 796 -39.87 -2.72 7.71
N ILE A 797 -39.59 -1.49 8.16
CA ILE A 797 -40.53 -0.64 8.91
C ILE A 797 -41.80 -0.35 8.12
N TYR A 798 -41.71 -0.07 6.82
CA TYR A 798 -42.91 0.17 6.01
C TYR A 798 -43.73 -1.09 5.73
N LYS A 799 -43.10 -2.27 5.73
CA LYS A 799 -43.78 -3.55 5.46
C LYS A 799 -44.53 -4.13 6.64
N GLN A 800 -44.12 -3.85 7.88
CA GLN A 800 -44.81 -4.35 9.07
C GLN A 800 -45.35 -3.15 9.82
N ALA A 801 -46.66 -3.11 10.07
CA ALA A 801 -47.37 -1.98 10.67
C ALA A 801 -46.96 -1.76 12.13
N VAL A 802 -45.81 -1.11 12.36
CA VAL A 802 -45.30 -0.71 13.68
C VAL A 802 -45.94 0.60 14.13
N SER A 803 -45.94 0.87 15.44
CA SER A 803 -46.31 2.18 16.01
C SER A 803 -45.58 3.33 15.31
N VAL A 804 -46.36 4.32 14.86
CA VAL A 804 -45.92 5.40 13.98
C VAL A 804 -44.83 6.29 14.60
N GLN A 805 -44.85 6.50 15.93
CA GLN A 805 -43.95 7.44 16.62
C GLN A 805 -42.51 6.92 16.77
N GLU A 806 -42.29 5.70 17.28
CA GLU A 806 -40.96 5.11 17.42
C GLU A 806 -40.28 4.85 16.07
N SER A 807 -41.09 4.47 15.07
CA SER A 807 -40.61 4.26 13.70
C SER A 807 -40.12 5.57 13.07
N SER A 808 -40.83 6.67 13.30
CA SER A 808 -40.49 7.97 12.71
C SER A 808 -39.21 8.56 13.28
N SER A 809 -38.97 8.44 14.59
CA SER A 809 -37.74 8.96 15.22
C SER A 809 -36.49 8.23 14.72
N VAL A 810 -36.56 6.90 14.56
CA VAL A 810 -35.46 6.08 14.03
C VAL A 810 -35.14 6.43 12.57
N LEU A 811 -36.16 6.67 11.74
CA LEU A 811 -35.96 7.04 10.33
C LEU A 811 -35.39 8.46 10.19
N LEU A 812 -35.85 9.42 11.00
CA LEU A 812 -35.32 10.79 11.02
C LEU A 812 -33.85 10.82 11.47
N ASP A 813 -33.52 10.10 12.55
CA ASP A 813 -32.13 9.93 13.02
C ASP A 813 -31.24 9.35 11.92
N ALA A 814 -31.69 8.26 11.28
CA ALA A 814 -30.96 7.61 10.19
C ALA A 814 -30.72 8.56 9.01
N SER A 815 -31.72 9.37 8.64
CA SER A 815 -31.59 10.36 7.57
C SER A 815 -30.55 11.44 7.90
N SER A 816 -30.67 12.05 9.08
CA SER A 816 -29.75 13.09 9.54
C SER A 816 -28.30 12.59 9.59
N ARG A 817 -28.11 11.34 10.02
CA ARG A 817 -26.79 10.70 10.07
C ARG A 817 -26.24 10.44 8.67
N LEU A 818 -27.04 9.90 7.74
CA LEU A 818 -26.59 9.69 6.36
C LEU A 818 -26.15 11.00 5.69
N ARG A 819 -26.88 12.10 5.91
CA ARG A 819 -26.48 13.44 5.46
C ARG A 819 -25.15 13.85 6.07
N LYS A 820 -24.99 13.78 7.40
CA LYS A 820 -23.73 14.09 8.12
C LYS A 820 -22.56 13.30 7.54
N GLU A 821 -22.70 11.99 7.39
CA GLU A 821 -21.64 11.13 6.84
C GLU A 821 -21.32 11.43 5.38
N PHE A 822 -22.32 11.74 4.55
CA PHE A 822 -22.10 12.19 3.18
C PHE A 822 -21.31 13.50 3.14
N HIS A 823 -21.65 14.48 3.98
CA HIS A 823 -20.91 15.73 4.10
C HIS A 823 -19.46 15.49 4.55
N ILE A 824 -19.21 14.60 5.51
CA ILE A 824 -17.84 14.23 5.94
C ILE A 824 -17.07 13.54 4.81
N LEU A 825 -17.72 12.62 4.09
CA LEU A 825 -17.12 11.89 2.97
C LEU A 825 -16.73 12.86 1.85
N VAL A 826 -17.62 13.74 1.45
CA VAL A 826 -17.38 14.70 0.37
C VAL A 826 -16.42 15.83 0.83
N GLY A 827 -16.37 16.12 2.12
CA GLY A 827 -15.43 17.06 2.74
C GLY A 827 -15.77 18.51 2.40
N SER A 828 -14.77 19.31 2.00
CA SER A 828 -14.96 20.72 1.63
C SER A 828 -15.80 20.96 0.38
N ASN A 829 -16.09 19.91 -0.39
CA ASN A 829 -17.06 19.94 -1.47
C ASN A 829 -18.52 19.90 -0.96
N ALA A 830 -18.73 19.71 0.34
CA ALA A 830 -20.07 19.60 0.88
C ALA A 830 -20.69 20.98 1.20
N ASN A 831 -19.93 22.07 1.00
CA ASN A 831 -20.39 23.43 1.26
C ASN A 831 -21.11 24.00 0.02
N ILE A 832 -22.43 23.85 0.01
CA ILE A 832 -23.34 24.24 -1.08
C ILE A 832 -23.35 25.77 -1.29
N TYR A 833 -23.01 26.54 -0.26
CA TYR A 833 -22.97 28.00 -0.28
C TYR A 833 -21.64 28.58 -0.74
N ARG A 834 -20.74 27.78 -1.34
CA ARG A 834 -19.54 28.36 -1.94
C ARG A 834 -19.97 29.11 -3.20
N PRO A 835 -20.00 30.45 -3.20
CA PRO A 835 -20.42 31.15 -4.39
C PRO A 835 -19.33 30.95 -5.45
N ALA A 836 -19.73 30.75 -6.70
CA ALA A 836 -18.83 30.64 -7.85
C ALA A 836 -17.85 31.83 -7.96
N THR A 837 -18.14 32.94 -7.28
CA THR A 837 -17.32 34.15 -7.15
C THR A 837 -16.12 34.02 -6.21
N THR A 838 -15.98 32.94 -5.43
CA THR A 838 -14.67 32.58 -4.86
C THR A 838 -13.88 31.75 -5.88
N GLN A 839 -13.84 32.20 -7.14
CA GLN A 839 -12.64 32.02 -7.92
C GLN A 839 -11.53 32.62 -7.06
N GLU A 840 -10.75 31.76 -6.41
CA GLU A 840 -9.41 32.13 -5.99
C GLU A 840 -8.84 32.93 -7.16
N SER A 841 -8.53 34.21 -6.90
CA SER A 841 -7.87 35.11 -7.85
C SER A 841 -6.95 34.26 -8.71
N GLN A 842 -7.16 34.28 -10.03
CA GLN A 842 -6.64 33.34 -11.04
C GLN A 842 -5.09 33.24 -11.11
N GLU A 843 -4.37 33.75 -10.12
CA GLU A 843 -2.92 33.87 -10.05
C GLU A 843 -2.21 32.68 -9.39
N SER A 844 -2.92 31.68 -8.84
CA SER A 844 -2.25 30.48 -8.31
C SER A 844 -2.62 29.18 -9.05
N PRO A 845 -1.69 28.54 -9.76
CA PRO A 845 -1.95 27.38 -10.62
C PRO A 845 -2.16 26.04 -9.88
N VAL A 846 -2.47 26.05 -8.57
CA VAL A 846 -2.45 24.85 -7.72
C VAL A 846 -3.70 24.75 -6.81
N THR A 847 -4.85 24.49 -7.43
CA THR A 847 -6.14 24.25 -6.75
C THR A 847 -6.18 22.84 -6.13
N ILE A 848 -6.67 22.73 -4.89
CA ILE A 848 -6.86 21.43 -4.20
C ILE A 848 -7.99 20.67 -4.91
N PRO A 849 -7.76 19.44 -5.39
CA PRO A 849 -8.79 18.72 -6.13
C PRO A 849 -9.91 18.24 -5.21
N ALA A 850 -11.12 18.48 -5.68
CA ALA A 850 -12.40 18.05 -5.13
C ALA A 850 -12.51 16.50 -5.09
N TYR A 851 -13.24 15.97 -4.10
CA TYR A 851 -13.57 14.55 -3.99
C TYR A 851 -14.98 14.24 -4.49
N ALA A 852 -15.11 13.19 -5.32
CA ALA A 852 -16.37 12.62 -5.76
C ALA A 852 -16.43 11.11 -5.44
N PRO A 853 -17.48 10.62 -4.72
CA PRO A 853 -17.68 9.19 -4.48
C PRO A 853 -17.88 8.38 -5.76
N ALA A 854 -17.68 7.07 -5.68
CA ALA A 854 -17.93 6.19 -6.83
C ALA A 854 -19.41 6.18 -7.25
N PRO A 855 -19.75 6.03 -8.55
CA PRO A 855 -21.14 6.12 -9.04
C PRO A 855 -22.12 5.16 -8.34
N ALA A 856 -21.67 3.95 -7.98
CA ALA A 856 -22.49 2.98 -7.27
C ALA A 856 -22.83 3.41 -5.82
N VAL A 857 -21.97 4.23 -5.20
CA VAL A 857 -22.21 4.78 -3.86
C VAL A 857 -23.29 5.86 -3.93
N LEU A 858 -23.20 6.75 -4.93
CA LEU A 858 -24.20 7.78 -5.20
C LEU A 858 -25.59 7.16 -5.43
N HIS A 859 -25.65 6.12 -6.25
CA HIS A 859 -26.89 5.38 -6.51
C HIS A 859 -27.55 4.83 -5.23
N VAL A 860 -26.77 4.17 -4.36
CA VAL A 860 -27.32 3.59 -3.11
C VAL A 860 -27.72 4.69 -2.12
N TYR A 861 -27.00 5.82 -2.09
CA TYR A 861 -27.36 6.97 -1.27
C TYR A 861 -28.71 7.57 -1.68
N VAL A 862 -28.93 7.81 -2.98
CA VAL A 862 -30.21 8.30 -3.51
C VAL A 862 -31.36 7.35 -3.15
N ARG A 863 -31.15 6.03 -3.27
CA ARG A 863 -32.15 5.04 -2.86
C ARG A 863 -32.46 5.10 -1.36
N ALA A 864 -31.44 5.29 -0.52
CA ALA A 864 -31.61 5.40 0.93
C ALA A 864 -32.38 6.67 1.30
N LEU A 865 -32.05 7.83 0.73
CA LEU A 865 -32.81 9.07 0.96
C LEU A 865 -34.25 8.96 0.45
N GLY A 866 -34.43 8.35 -0.73
CA GLY A 866 -35.74 8.17 -1.34
C GLY A 866 -36.68 7.30 -0.52
N ILE A 867 -36.19 6.16 0.01
CA ILE A 867 -37.02 5.32 0.90
C ILE A 867 -37.31 6.03 2.24
N LEU A 868 -36.37 6.85 2.75
CA LEU A 868 -36.55 7.64 3.97
C LEU A 868 -37.47 8.86 3.78
N ARG A 869 -37.88 9.17 2.55
CA ARG A 869 -38.67 10.36 2.19
C ARG A 869 -37.98 11.69 2.53
N ASP A 870 -36.65 11.70 2.51
CA ASP A 870 -35.87 12.93 2.75
C ASP A 870 -35.71 13.74 1.45
N PHE A 871 -36.75 14.49 1.09
CA PHE A 871 -36.77 15.30 -0.12
C PHE A 871 -35.77 16.48 -0.06
N GLU A 872 -35.53 17.04 1.13
CA GLU A 872 -34.49 18.06 1.33
C GLU A 872 -33.10 17.48 1.08
N GLY A 873 -32.85 16.26 1.58
CA GLY A 873 -31.62 15.52 1.32
C GLY A 873 -31.42 15.25 -0.17
N LEU A 874 -32.48 14.87 -0.90
CA LEU A 874 -32.43 14.66 -2.35
C LEU A 874 -32.13 15.96 -3.12
N TYR A 875 -32.71 17.08 -2.72
CA TYR A 875 -32.43 18.39 -3.31
C TYR A 875 -31.02 18.89 -3.00
N SER A 876 -30.56 18.72 -1.75
CA SER A 876 -29.18 19.00 -1.35
C SER A 876 -28.19 18.17 -2.18
N PHE A 877 -28.52 16.89 -2.38
CA PHE A 877 -27.74 15.99 -3.22
C PHE A 877 -27.73 16.40 -4.70
N SER A 878 -28.86 16.76 -5.30
CA SER A 878 -28.90 17.20 -6.71
C SER A 878 -28.12 18.50 -6.91
N THR A 879 -28.22 19.43 -5.96
CA THR A 879 -27.45 20.68 -5.96
C THR A 879 -25.95 20.40 -5.90
N TRP A 880 -25.53 19.50 -5.00
CA TRP A 880 -24.14 19.06 -4.92
C TRP A 880 -23.68 18.38 -6.22
N LEU A 881 -24.50 17.50 -6.78
CA LEU A 881 -24.18 16.71 -7.96
C LEU A 881 -23.92 17.62 -9.18
N THR A 882 -24.74 18.64 -9.38
CA THR A 882 -24.62 19.60 -10.51
C THR A 882 -23.47 20.58 -10.31
N GLN A 883 -23.27 21.10 -9.09
CA GLN A 883 -22.12 21.96 -8.76
C GLN A 883 -20.78 21.27 -9.01
N HIS A 884 -20.71 19.95 -8.80
CA HIS A 884 -19.49 19.14 -8.96
C HIS A 884 -19.53 18.19 -10.17
N HIS A 885 -20.30 18.51 -11.21
CA HIS A 885 -20.50 17.63 -12.36
C HIS A 885 -19.17 17.27 -13.06
N VAL A 886 -18.20 18.19 -13.12
CA VAL A 886 -16.88 17.95 -13.74
C VAL A 886 -16.12 16.84 -13.02
N GLU A 887 -16.06 16.89 -11.68
CA GLU A 887 -15.39 15.85 -10.89
C GLU A 887 -16.14 14.53 -10.91
N VAL A 888 -17.48 14.58 -10.90
CA VAL A 888 -18.34 13.39 -11.01
C VAL A 888 -18.14 12.71 -12.36
N SER A 889 -18.21 13.45 -13.48
CA SER A 889 -17.97 12.94 -14.83
C SER A 889 -16.56 12.38 -14.99
N ALA A 890 -15.54 13.05 -14.44
CA ALA A 890 -14.18 12.53 -14.40
C ALA A 890 -14.08 11.22 -13.60
N ARG A 891 -14.79 11.11 -12.46
CA ARG A 891 -14.83 9.88 -11.66
C ARG A 891 -15.55 8.77 -12.42
N VAL A 892 -16.69 9.06 -13.03
CA VAL A 892 -17.50 8.16 -13.86
C VAL A 892 -16.66 7.55 -14.98
N ALA A 893 -15.88 8.36 -15.70
CA ALA A 893 -15.00 7.89 -16.77
C ALA A 893 -13.88 6.94 -16.30
N THR A 894 -13.49 6.98 -15.02
CA THR A 894 -12.47 6.07 -14.46
C THR A 894 -13.04 4.70 -14.05
N HIS A 895 -14.35 4.59 -13.88
CA HIS A 895 -15.02 3.35 -13.50
C HIS A 895 -15.57 2.64 -14.73
N HIS A 896 -15.31 1.34 -14.82
CA HIS A 896 -15.93 0.52 -15.85
C HIS A 896 -17.46 0.48 -15.65
N GLY A 897 -18.23 0.71 -16.72
CA GLY A 897 -19.68 0.86 -16.64
C GLY A 897 -20.14 2.08 -15.82
N GLY A 898 -19.24 3.04 -15.56
CA GLY A 898 -19.53 4.22 -14.74
C GLY A 898 -20.70 5.03 -15.28
N SER A 899 -20.76 5.28 -16.60
CA SER A 899 -21.82 6.07 -17.21
C SER A 899 -23.19 5.40 -17.05
N ASN A 900 -23.26 4.08 -17.22
CA ASN A 900 -24.48 3.32 -16.98
C ASN A 900 -24.90 3.40 -15.51
N MET A 901 -23.95 3.38 -14.57
CA MET A 901 -24.25 3.52 -13.15
C MET A 901 -24.69 4.95 -12.79
N LEU A 902 -24.10 5.98 -13.38
CA LEU A 902 -24.54 7.36 -13.21
C LEU A 902 -25.97 7.52 -13.72
N PHE A 903 -26.26 7.02 -14.91
CA PHE A 903 -27.61 7.04 -15.47
C PHE A 903 -28.61 6.34 -14.55
N LYS A 904 -28.25 5.16 -14.00
CA LYS A 904 -29.07 4.48 -12.98
C LYS A 904 -29.29 5.34 -11.72
N THR A 905 -28.31 6.12 -11.28
CA THR A 905 -28.46 7.08 -10.18
C THR A 905 -29.51 8.15 -10.51
N LEU A 906 -29.49 8.70 -11.72
CA LEU A 906 -30.48 9.70 -12.16
C LEU A 906 -31.88 9.10 -12.24
N VAL A 907 -32.02 7.88 -12.77
CA VAL A 907 -33.31 7.16 -12.79
C VAL A 907 -33.82 6.89 -11.38
N ALA A 908 -32.93 6.48 -10.47
CA ALA A 908 -33.28 6.28 -9.06
C ALA A 908 -33.70 7.59 -8.37
N LEU A 909 -33.09 8.73 -8.75
CA LEU A 909 -33.45 10.06 -8.25
C LEU A 909 -34.86 10.44 -8.69
N ARG A 910 -35.18 10.27 -9.97
CA ARG A 910 -36.54 10.47 -10.48
C ARG A 910 -37.55 9.57 -9.78
N ALA A 911 -37.24 8.27 -9.66
CA ALA A 911 -38.09 7.31 -8.96
C ALA A 911 -38.33 7.68 -7.49
N ALA A 912 -37.33 8.25 -6.81
CA ALA A 912 -37.43 8.72 -5.43
C ALA A 912 -38.39 9.92 -5.29
N VAL A 913 -38.25 10.90 -6.17
CA VAL A 913 -39.09 12.12 -6.19
C VAL A 913 -40.54 11.80 -6.53
N GLU A 914 -40.77 10.87 -7.46
CA GLU A 914 -42.11 10.42 -7.87
C GLU A 914 -42.79 9.46 -6.86
N GLY A 915 -42.10 9.06 -5.79
CA GLY A 915 -42.62 8.15 -4.77
C GLY A 915 -42.64 6.67 -5.19
N ASN A 916 -41.99 6.31 -6.30
CA ASN A 916 -42.01 4.95 -6.88
C ASN A 916 -41.04 3.96 -6.18
N LEU A 917 -40.30 4.40 -5.15
CA LEU A 917 -39.38 3.56 -4.38
C LEU A 917 -39.99 2.94 -3.12
N ALA A 918 -41.16 3.41 -2.67
CA ALA A 918 -41.85 2.97 -1.45
C ALA A 918 -43.34 2.71 -1.75
N GLU A 919 -43.94 1.65 -1.21
CA GLU A 919 -45.40 1.43 -1.30
C GLU A 919 -46.09 1.64 0.07
N PRO A 920 -47.22 2.37 0.15
CA PRO A 920 -47.66 3.45 -0.75
C PRO A 920 -46.81 4.73 -0.49
N GLY A 921 -46.10 5.18 -1.52
CA GLY A 921 -45.08 6.23 -1.44
C GLY A 921 -45.66 7.63 -1.55
N GLN A 922 -45.28 8.50 -0.61
CA GLN A 922 -45.56 9.93 -0.68
C GLN A 922 -44.67 10.56 -1.74
N ARG A 923 -45.25 11.36 -2.63
CA ARG A 923 -44.52 12.15 -3.63
C ARG A 923 -43.81 13.33 -2.98
N ALA A 924 -42.70 13.75 -3.57
CA ALA A 924 -42.07 15.01 -3.19
C ALA A 924 -43.04 16.19 -3.46
N PRO A 925 -42.96 17.28 -2.68
CA PRO A 925 -43.61 18.55 -3.03
C PRO A 925 -43.26 18.97 -4.46
N ALA A 926 -44.24 19.50 -5.19
CA ALA A 926 -44.09 19.85 -6.62
C ALA A 926 -42.91 20.81 -6.86
N ASP A 927 -42.73 21.79 -5.98
CA ASP A 927 -41.65 22.78 -6.06
C ASP A 927 -40.27 22.12 -5.98
N ILE A 928 -40.07 21.18 -5.05
CA ILE A 928 -38.80 20.46 -4.90
C ILE A 928 -38.54 19.56 -6.12
N ALA A 929 -39.58 18.89 -6.62
CA ALA A 929 -39.46 18.04 -7.80
C ALA A 929 -39.02 18.83 -9.04
N GLN A 930 -39.65 19.99 -9.29
CA GLN A 930 -39.30 20.89 -10.40
C GLN A 930 -37.89 21.46 -10.26
N LEU A 931 -37.48 21.85 -9.05
CA LEU A 931 -36.12 22.34 -8.80
C LEU A 931 -35.06 21.28 -9.11
N ILE A 932 -35.29 20.02 -8.70
CA ILE A 932 -34.37 18.91 -8.99
C ILE A 932 -34.30 18.65 -10.49
N GLU A 933 -35.44 18.63 -11.18
CA GLU A 933 -35.51 18.43 -12.64
C GLU A 933 -34.70 19.51 -13.37
N PHE A 934 -34.97 20.79 -13.09
CA PHE A 934 -34.26 21.92 -13.70
C PHE A 934 -32.75 21.85 -13.46
N GLN A 935 -32.32 21.47 -12.25
CA GLN A 935 -30.90 21.30 -11.93
C GLN A 935 -30.24 20.22 -12.78
N ILE A 936 -30.85 19.04 -12.91
CA ILE A 936 -30.27 17.93 -13.68
C ILE A 936 -30.27 18.23 -15.19
N GLU A 937 -31.32 18.89 -15.70
CA GLU A 937 -31.37 19.30 -17.10
C GLU A 937 -30.33 20.35 -17.48
N SER A 938 -29.86 21.16 -16.51
CA SER A 938 -28.79 22.14 -16.76
C SER A 938 -27.44 21.53 -17.14
N VAL A 939 -27.24 20.21 -16.96
CA VAL A 939 -26.00 19.51 -17.28
C VAL A 939 -26.16 18.68 -18.57
N GLU A 940 -25.74 19.26 -19.70
CA GLU A 940 -25.87 18.65 -21.04
C GLU A 940 -25.23 17.25 -21.14
N ASP A 941 -24.08 17.04 -20.49
CA ASP A 941 -23.28 15.80 -20.52
C ASP A 941 -24.04 14.54 -20.06
N TRP A 942 -25.17 14.69 -19.35
CA TRP A 942 -25.89 13.58 -18.73
C TRP A 942 -27.10 13.08 -19.53
N GLY A 943 -27.43 13.73 -20.65
CA GLY A 943 -28.55 13.33 -21.51
C GLY A 943 -29.94 13.77 -21.02
N GLY A 944 -29.98 14.68 -20.03
CA GLY A 944 -31.19 15.28 -19.48
C GLY A 944 -31.94 14.42 -18.44
N TRP A 945 -33.15 14.86 -18.07
CA TRP A 945 -33.99 14.14 -17.12
C TRP A 945 -34.45 12.77 -17.70
N PRO A 946 -34.29 11.65 -16.96
CA PRO A 946 -34.64 10.31 -17.47
C PRO A 946 -36.11 10.17 -17.80
N LYS A 947 -36.53 9.28 -18.72
CA LYS A 947 -37.95 9.13 -19.11
C LYS A 947 -38.75 8.28 -18.11
N GLN A 948 -40.09 8.35 -18.16
CA GLN A 948 -40.96 7.49 -17.34
C GLN A 948 -40.76 6.00 -17.64
N GLU A 949 -40.50 5.65 -18.90
CA GLU A 949 -40.18 4.28 -19.31
C GLU A 949 -38.95 3.74 -18.56
N ASP A 950 -37.90 4.56 -18.40
CA ASP A 950 -36.69 4.20 -17.69
C ASP A 950 -36.96 3.91 -16.21
N VAL A 951 -37.85 4.70 -15.59
CA VAL A 951 -38.31 4.50 -14.21
C VAL A 951 -39.09 3.19 -14.07
N ASN A 952 -39.99 2.89 -15.01
CA ASN A 952 -40.75 1.64 -15.01
C ASN A 952 -39.83 0.41 -15.16
N PHE A 953 -38.84 0.48 -16.05
CA PHE A 953 -37.80 -0.56 -16.17
C PHE A 953 -36.94 -0.67 -14.91
N TYR A 954 -36.67 0.46 -14.25
CA TYR A 954 -35.93 0.53 -13.00
C TYR A 954 -36.63 -0.20 -11.85
N VAL A 955 -37.90 0.12 -11.61
CA VAL A 955 -38.72 -0.47 -10.53
C VAL A 955 -38.99 -1.95 -10.76
N THR A 956 -39.26 -2.37 -12.01
CA THR A 956 -39.48 -3.78 -12.38
C THR A 956 -38.20 -4.63 -12.39
N GLY A 957 -37.03 -4.04 -12.11
CA GLY A 957 -35.74 -4.75 -12.04
C GLY A 957 -35.14 -5.11 -13.41
N ARG A 958 -35.69 -4.60 -14.52
CA ARG A 958 -35.25 -4.87 -15.90
C ARG A 958 -34.15 -3.94 -16.42
N VAL A 959 -33.49 -3.20 -15.53
CA VAL A 959 -32.50 -2.12 -15.77
C VAL A 959 -31.20 -2.56 -16.45
N ARG A 960 -31.04 -3.84 -16.80
CA ARG A 960 -29.86 -4.30 -17.55
C ARG A 960 -29.87 -3.80 -19.00
N LYS A 961 -31.02 -3.36 -19.53
CA LYS A 961 -31.22 -3.01 -20.94
C LYS A 961 -31.17 -1.51 -21.29
N ILE A 962 -30.92 -0.62 -20.34
CA ILE A 962 -31.06 0.82 -20.60
C ILE A 962 -29.72 1.41 -21.08
N LYS A 963 -29.69 1.88 -22.34
CA LYS A 963 -28.66 2.79 -22.85
C LYS A 963 -29.14 4.24 -22.65
N PRO A 964 -28.25 5.19 -22.32
CA PRO A 964 -28.58 6.60 -22.45
C PRO A 964 -28.87 6.86 -23.93
N GLY A 965 -30.10 7.26 -24.25
CA GLY A 965 -30.40 7.81 -25.58
C GLY A 965 -29.53 9.04 -25.77
N VAL A 966 -28.59 8.99 -26.69
CA VAL A 966 -27.82 10.18 -27.10
C VAL A 966 -28.84 11.14 -27.71
N ARG A 967 -29.27 12.15 -26.94
CA ARG A 967 -29.94 13.31 -27.50
C ARG A 967 -28.87 14.04 -28.34
N ARG A 968 -29.05 14.01 -29.66
CA ARG A 968 -28.38 14.94 -30.56
C ARG A 968 -29.08 16.29 -30.49
#